data_AF-A0AAD5QIR0-F1
#
_entry.id   AF-A0AAD5QIR0-F1
#
_cell.length_a   1.000
_cell.length_b   1.000
_cell.length_c   1.000
_cell.angle_alpha   90.00
_cell.angle_beta   90.00
_cell.angle_gamma   90.00
#
_symmetry.space_group_name_H-M   'P 1'
#
loop_
_entity.id
_entity.type
_entity.pdbx_description
1 polymer ?
#
loop_
_entity_poly.entity_id
_entity_poly.type
_entity_poly.pdbx_seq_one_letter_code
_entity_poly.pdbx_strand_id
1 'polypeptide(L)'
;MNFGIFNNYVALQVLVAVLIIDSFILFILPFIEVFSNGLLPSAVDFVYPLMLFVAMTLHAIFTFFFCRCGKLTSAGLFLSWLFFTVCGLPEMLYWLYYKSDLQKSCSTDVIRRVAHLLWWPVCFIELVLHCFADTPPVSYKVLNNKGVPSPEIFSSFINRLTTWWFNDICRKGIKKPLEPKDLYALNDDDSSVVLVPKWNELWEKKVDEYNSQCSACGSHIGTLYNGSHTHTTTDSETALLLNEDELRNNVDSENDPLQSVSPNRKRPSIIWCLFTLFKWDIITAMFTKALSDLLQFCNPLLLRSLIRFTENSQNPLWYGIFLALTMFGTSELSSLMQSHYYYLMYRVGTRVQTCLTAAVYRKTLRLSNTARRTKTVGEIVNLMSIDVDRFQQISPNTMQYWSNPLQIILALFFLFHQIGLPVVSGVAIMLMLFPINFLITMLIRKCQLQQMRYKDERTKMVNEVLNGMKVIKLYAWEPAMEHVITDLREKELALIRRAALLRTLSDIFNSASPFLVALFTFTTFLLIDPANVLTPEIAFVSLTLFNQLRTPMSQIAQIITQTVQIVVSNRRLTDFLLSDELSHDCIDTKATDNSEVVKVSNATLTWDKVQNEPIVHNVSFNVKKGQLVCIVGRVGHGKSSFLQALLGEMDKLHGYIGLRGRVSYVPQQPWMQNQTIRQNIIFGKAYNEYFYNRVIDACALFLDLSILPHGDMTEIGEKGINLSGGQKARISLARAVYQNYDVYLLDDPMSAVDSHVASHLFSSVIGPHGMLRNKTRILVTNELSFLKHSDHIYVLENGRIDREGTYNELMQSGALEPLLEECETEEVQKRKMEEHEGESEEDEVYVEVPEYEDSLEKIPYHRRGLFWAHQARPQ
;
A
#
# COMPACT_ATOMS: atom_id res chain seq x y z
N MET A 1 4.18 29.68 14.78
CA MET A 1 4.36 31.10 15.14
C MET A 1 5.36 31.69 14.15
N ASN A 2 4.89 32.42 13.15
CA ASN A 2 5.74 33.13 12.19
C ASN A 2 5.91 34.57 12.67
N PHE A 3 6.81 34.80 13.62
CA PHE A 3 7.26 36.15 13.91
C PHE A 3 8.27 36.54 12.83
N GLY A 4 7.86 37.41 11.91
CA GLY A 4 8.72 38.04 10.90
C GLY A 4 9.64 39.09 11.51
N ILE A 5 10.42 38.70 12.53
CA ILE A 5 11.36 39.58 13.22
C ILE A 5 12.75 39.24 12.70
N PHE A 6 13.30 40.17 11.91
CA PHE A 6 14.66 40.15 11.37
C PHE A 6 14.99 38.96 10.46
N ASN A 7 15.93 39.19 9.55
CA ASN A 7 16.55 38.10 8.79
C ASN A 7 17.32 37.26 9.83
N ASN A 8 16.68 36.25 10.43
CA ASN A 8 17.20 35.44 11.53
C ASN A 8 18.61 34.89 11.18
N TYR A 9 18.81 34.53 9.92
CA TYR A 9 20.12 34.22 9.33
C TYR A 9 21.21 35.30 9.53
N VAL A 10 20.90 36.57 9.31
CA VAL A 10 21.87 37.67 9.49
C VAL A 10 22.21 37.84 10.97
N ALA A 11 21.23 37.67 11.86
CA ALA A 11 21.47 37.71 13.30
C ALA A 11 22.42 36.56 13.73
N LEU A 12 22.17 35.33 13.25
CA LEU A 12 23.04 34.17 13.49
C LEU A 12 24.48 34.43 12.99
N GLN A 13 24.66 34.97 11.78
CA GLN A 13 26.01 35.26 11.29
C GLN A 13 26.75 36.34 12.08
N VAL A 14 26.03 37.38 12.52
CA VAL A 14 26.63 38.46 13.33
C VAL A 14 27.07 37.93 14.69
N LEU A 15 26.24 37.13 15.36
CA LEU A 15 26.56 36.57 16.67
C LEU A 15 27.71 35.56 16.60
N VAL A 16 27.75 34.69 15.58
CA VAL A 16 28.93 33.82 15.36
C VAL A 16 30.19 34.64 15.08
N ALA A 17 30.10 35.74 14.31
CA ALA A 17 31.25 36.62 14.09
C ALA A 17 31.76 37.26 15.38
N VAL A 18 30.86 37.65 16.29
CA VAL A 18 31.22 38.15 17.64
C VAL A 18 31.98 37.08 18.43
N LEU A 19 31.53 35.82 18.40
CA LEU A 19 32.21 34.70 19.09
C LEU A 19 33.59 34.39 18.48
N ILE A 20 33.75 34.52 17.16
CA ILE A 20 35.05 34.37 16.48
C ILE A 20 36.02 35.47 16.93
N ILE A 21 35.56 36.72 16.98
CA ILE A 21 36.36 37.86 17.44
C ILE A 21 36.74 37.68 18.92
N ASP A 22 35.80 37.27 19.76
CA ASP A 22 36.03 37.00 21.19
C ASP A 22 37.07 35.89 21.41
N SER A 23 36.93 34.77 20.68
CA SER A 23 37.89 33.65 20.72
C SER A 23 39.29 34.07 20.26
N PHE A 24 39.36 34.95 19.25
CA PHE A 24 40.62 35.48 18.73
C PHE A 24 41.30 36.44 19.73
N ILE A 25 40.51 37.28 20.42
CA ILE A 25 41.01 38.14 21.51
C ILE A 25 41.60 37.27 22.62
N LEU A 26 40.87 36.24 23.07
CA LEU A 26 41.35 35.28 24.07
C LEU A 26 42.64 34.56 23.64
N PHE A 27 42.79 34.24 22.36
CA PHE A 27 44.00 33.62 21.82
C PHE A 27 45.22 34.56 21.83
N ILE A 28 45.04 35.87 21.60
CA ILE A 28 46.13 36.85 21.53
C ILE A 28 46.60 37.30 22.93
N LEU A 29 45.70 37.36 23.92
CA LEU A 29 46.01 37.87 25.27
C LEU A 29 47.24 37.22 25.93
N PRO A 30 47.45 35.89 25.88
CA PRO A 30 48.66 35.25 26.41
C PRO A 30 49.95 35.74 25.73
N PHE A 31 49.93 36.02 24.42
CA PHE A 31 51.10 36.52 23.70
C PHE A 31 51.44 37.97 24.07
N ILE A 32 50.43 38.78 24.36
CA ILE A 32 50.62 40.15 24.88
C ILE A 32 51.23 40.10 26.29
N GLU A 33 50.75 39.19 27.14
CA GLU A 33 51.29 38.98 28.50
C GLU A 33 52.76 38.53 28.46
N VAL A 34 53.13 37.61 27.57
CA VAL A 34 54.51 37.17 27.34
C VAL A 34 55.41 38.34 26.95
N PHE A 35 54.92 39.21 26.04
CA PHE A 35 55.67 40.38 25.60
C PHE A 35 55.87 41.41 26.71
N SER A 36 54.92 41.51 27.66
CA SER A 36 54.99 42.45 28.78
C SER A 36 55.76 41.94 30.00
N ASN A 37 55.68 40.64 30.32
CA ASN A 37 56.13 40.07 31.59
C ASN A 37 57.25 39.01 31.44
N GLY A 38 57.62 38.62 30.22
CA GLY A 38 58.74 37.70 29.94
C GLY A 38 58.54 36.24 30.37
N LEU A 39 57.35 35.87 30.85
CA LEU A 39 56.99 34.51 31.26
C LEU A 39 56.24 33.79 30.13
N LEU A 40 56.65 32.56 29.80
CA LEU A 40 55.94 31.69 28.86
C LEU A 40 54.54 31.37 29.42
N PRO A 41 53.47 31.46 28.60
CA PRO A 41 52.13 31.14 29.06
C PRO A 41 51.95 29.64 29.18
N SER A 42 51.02 29.20 30.04
CA SER A 42 50.70 27.78 30.13
C SER A 42 50.08 27.31 28.81
N ALA A 43 50.31 26.05 28.42
CA ALA A 43 49.78 25.50 27.18
C ALA A 43 48.24 25.60 27.09
N VAL A 44 47.56 25.55 28.24
CA VAL A 44 46.10 25.62 28.33
C VAL A 44 45.58 26.99 27.89
N ASP A 45 46.29 28.06 28.21
CA ASP A 45 45.84 29.44 27.97
C ASP A 45 45.78 29.82 26.48
N PHE A 46 46.54 29.15 25.61
CA PHE A 46 46.49 29.40 24.16
C PHE A 46 45.85 28.26 23.36
N VAL A 47 45.92 27.00 23.82
CA VAL A 47 45.31 25.86 23.11
C VAL A 47 43.78 25.90 23.20
N TYR A 48 43.22 26.26 24.36
CA TYR A 48 41.76 26.30 24.55
C TYR A 48 41.08 27.38 23.67
N PRO A 49 41.52 28.66 23.66
CA PRO A 49 40.96 29.67 22.76
C PRO A 49 41.17 29.36 21.28
N LEU A 50 42.29 28.70 20.91
CA LEU A 50 42.52 28.27 19.54
C LEU A 50 41.49 27.23 19.08
N MET A 51 41.18 26.25 19.93
CA MET A 51 40.15 25.24 19.65
C MET A 51 38.76 25.88 19.53
N LEU A 52 38.43 26.85 20.40
CA LEU A 52 37.19 27.63 20.29
C LEU A 52 37.12 28.42 18.99
N PHE A 53 38.19 29.10 18.60
CA PHE A 53 38.27 29.83 17.34
C PHE A 53 38.06 28.92 16.12
N VAL A 54 38.72 27.76 16.10
CA VAL A 54 38.52 26.74 15.05
C VAL A 54 37.09 26.21 15.05
N ALA A 55 36.50 25.97 16.22
CA ALA A 55 35.12 25.51 16.31
C ALA A 55 34.12 26.56 15.79
N MET A 56 34.27 27.84 16.14
CA MET A 56 33.37 28.91 15.71
C MET A 56 33.50 29.21 14.21
N THR A 57 34.71 29.15 13.67
CA THR A 57 34.93 29.29 12.21
C THR A 57 34.29 28.14 11.43
N LEU A 58 34.37 26.89 11.94
CA LEU A 58 33.63 25.76 11.35
C LEU A 58 32.12 25.97 11.42
N HIS A 59 31.58 26.51 12.52
CA HIS A 59 30.15 26.83 12.62
C HIS A 59 29.73 27.89 11.59
N ALA A 60 30.52 28.94 11.40
CA ALA A 60 30.26 29.94 10.37
C ALA A 60 30.24 29.33 8.95
N ILE A 61 31.21 28.45 8.65
CA ILE A 61 31.30 27.75 7.36
C ILE A 61 30.09 26.82 7.17
N PHE A 62 29.70 26.04 8.18
CA PHE A 62 28.57 25.14 8.08
C PHE A 62 27.23 25.88 7.96
N THR A 63 27.02 26.96 8.71
CA THR A 63 25.82 27.81 8.59
C THR A 63 25.73 28.43 7.19
N PHE A 64 26.86 28.86 6.62
CA PHE A 64 26.92 29.35 5.24
C PHE A 64 26.62 28.24 4.21
N PHE A 65 27.23 27.07 4.36
CA PHE A 65 27.05 25.93 3.47
C PHE A 65 25.60 25.42 3.48
N PHE A 66 25.00 25.22 4.64
CA PHE A 66 23.62 24.75 4.75
C PHE A 66 22.61 25.72 4.14
N CYS A 67 22.84 27.02 4.28
CA CYS A 67 22.03 28.05 3.64
C CYS A 67 22.12 27.99 2.10
N ARG A 68 23.34 27.83 1.55
CA ARG A 68 23.57 27.64 0.10
C ARG A 68 22.87 26.39 -0.44
N CYS A 69 22.79 25.33 0.36
CA CYS A 69 22.08 24.10 0.00
C CYS A 69 20.55 24.16 0.23
N GLY A 70 19.99 25.31 0.64
CA GLY A 70 18.56 25.46 0.90
C GLY A 70 18.06 24.76 2.17
N LYS A 71 18.95 24.26 3.04
CA LYS A 71 18.59 23.65 4.33
C LYS A 71 18.48 24.76 5.38
N LEU A 72 17.24 25.08 5.76
CA LEU A 72 16.92 26.19 6.68
C LEU A 72 17.37 25.93 8.13
N THR A 73 17.31 24.69 8.62
CA THR A 73 17.79 24.33 9.96
C THR A 73 18.51 22.98 9.98
N SER A 74 19.68 22.94 10.61
CA SER A 74 20.50 21.73 10.77
C SER A 74 20.42 21.22 12.22
N ALA A 75 20.13 19.93 12.38
CA ALA A 75 20.14 19.27 13.68
C ALA A 75 21.53 19.36 14.34
N GLY A 76 22.60 19.23 13.54
CA GLY A 76 23.97 19.28 14.03
C GLY A 76 24.33 20.63 14.64
N LEU A 77 23.94 21.73 13.99
CA LEU A 77 24.16 23.10 14.50
C LEU A 77 23.34 23.35 15.77
N PHE A 78 22.08 22.92 15.81
CA PHE A 78 21.27 23.07 17.01
C PHE A 78 21.87 22.30 18.21
N LEU A 79 22.28 21.05 17.99
CA LEU A 79 22.86 20.20 19.04
C LEU A 79 24.21 20.73 19.53
N SER A 80 25.04 21.31 18.66
CA SER A 80 26.31 21.89 19.07
C SER A 80 26.12 23.15 19.90
N TRP A 81 25.20 24.05 19.52
CA TRP A 81 24.86 25.21 20.35
C TRP A 81 24.26 24.82 21.70
N LEU A 82 23.43 23.77 21.73
CA LEU A 82 22.91 23.21 22.98
C LEU A 82 24.06 22.72 23.86
N PHE A 83 25.02 22.00 23.28
CA PHE A 83 26.18 21.49 24.00
C PHE A 83 27.07 22.61 24.55
N PHE A 84 27.39 23.64 23.75
CA PHE A 84 28.16 24.80 24.21
C PHE A 84 27.46 25.56 25.32
N THR A 85 26.13 25.70 25.24
CA THR A 85 25.34 26.38 26.28
C THR A 85 25.36 25.59 27.59
N VAL A 86 25.22 24.26 27.54
CA VAL A 86 25.24 23.41 28.75
C VAL A 86 26.63 23.35 29.36
N CYS A 87 27.67 23.11 28.54
CA CYS A 87 29.05 22.98 29.02
C CYS A 87 29.70 24.32 29.40
N GLY A 88 29.27 25.44 28.83
CA GLY A 88 29.79 26.77 29.14
C GLY A 88 29.21 27.39 30.42
N LEU A 89 28.11 26.85 30.97
CA LEU A 89 27.45 27.40 32.16
C LEU A 89 28.34 27.35 33.42
N PRO A 90 29.05 26.23 33.73
CA PRO A 90 30.00 26.19 34.84
C PRO A 90 31.14 27.21 34.70
N GLU A 91 31.64 27.42 33.47
CA GLU A 91 32.71 28.38 33.19
C GLU A 91 32.23 29.82 33.44
N MET A 92 31.03 30.17 32.99
CA MET A 92 30.41 31.46 33.27
C MET A 92 30.24 31.68 34.78
N LEU A 93 29.75 30.67 35.51
CA LEU A 93 29.59 30.76 36.96
C LEU A 93 30.94 30.94 37.68
N TYR A 94 31.99 30.27 37.23
CA TYR A 94 33.35 30.45 37.76
C TYR A 94 33.80 31.91 37.64
N TRP A 95 33.75 32.49 36.43
CA TRP A 95 34.18 33.88 36.18
C TRP A 95 33.28 34.94 36.83
N LEU A 96 32.02 34.60 37.11
CA LEU A 96 31.10 35.43 37.87
C LEU A 96 31.52 35.52 39.35
N TYR A 97 31.84 34.38 39.98
CA TYR A 97 32.25 34.31 41.39
C TYR A 97 33.75 34.53 41.63
N TYR A 98 34.56 34.59 40.56
CA TYR A 98 35.99 34.86 40.65
C TYR A 98 36.26 36.21 41.31
N LYS A 99 36.80 36.19 42.53
CA LYS A 99 37.28 37.37 43.26
C LYS A 99 38.74 37.61 42.90
N SER A 100 38.99 38.60 42.05
CA SER A 100 40.33 39.15 41.84
C SER A 100 40.74 40.00 43.05
N ASP A 101 41.91 39.74 43.64
CA ASP A 101 42.54 40.68 44.58
C ASP A 101 42.87 41.98 43.84
N LEU A 102 42.10 43.04 44.08
CA LEU A 102 42.15 44.33 43.35
C LEU A 102 43.52 45.05 43.40
N GLN A 103 44.50 44.56 44.16
CA GLN A 103 45.78 45.23 44.37
C GLN A 103 46.91 44.79 43.40
N LYS A 104 46.69 43.76 42.56
CA LYS A 104 47.71 43.23 41.62
C LYS A 104 47.18 42.77 40.24
N SER A 105 45.96 43.10 39.85
CA SER A 105 45.43 42.66 38.54
C SER A 105 45.98 43.50 37.38
N CYS A 106 46.51 42.80 36.36
CA CYS A 106 46.90 43.40 35.08
C CYS A 106 45.63 43.80 34.30
N SER A 107 45.72 44.78 33.39
CA SER A 107 44.60 45.15 32.51
C SER A 107 44.09 43.98 31.65
N THR A 108 44.93 42.98 31.40
CA THR A 108 44.62 41.78 30.62
C THR A 108 43.66 40.82 31.35
N ASP A 109 43.68 40.76 32.68
CA ASP A 109 42.78 39.92 33.49
C ASP A 109 41.32 40.39 33.41
N VAL A 110 41.11 41.71 33.34
CA VAL A 110 39.79 42.32 33.20
C VAL A 110 39.20 41.99 31.83
N ILE A 111 40.00 42.06 30.76
CA ILE A 111 39.57 41.73 29.40
C ILE A 111 39.22 40.24 29.29
N ARG A 112 40.05 39.35 29.87
CA ARG A 112 39.79 37.90 29.91
C ARG A 112 38.47 37.59 30.62
N ARG A 113 38.21 38.24 31.76
CA ARG A 113 36.95 38.08 32.51
C ARG A 113 35.73 38.53 31.69
N VAL A 114 35.82 39.66 30.99
CA VAL A 114 34.71 40.16 30.17
C VAL A 114 34.43 39.23 28.98
N ALA A 115 35.46 38.71 28.32
CA ALA A 115 35.33 37.77 27.21
C ALA A 115 34.59 36.48 27.63
N HIS A 116 35.03 35.81 28.71
CA HIS A 116 34.35 34.60 29.20
C HIS A 116 32.92 34.86 29.72
N LEU A 117 32.63 36.05 30.26
CA LEU A 117 31.28 36.43 30.67
C LEU A 117 30.36 36.74 29.48
N LEU A 118 30.91 37.21 28.34
CA LEU A 118 30.16 37.50 27.12
C LEU A 118 29.88 36.24 26.29
N TRP A 119 30.78 35.25 26.35
CA TRP A 119 30.69 33.99 25.62
C TRP A 119 29.37 33.23 25.82
N TRP A 120 29.00 32.95 27.08
CA TRP A 120 27.83 32.11 27.38
C TRP A 120 26.48 32.75 26.98
N PRO A 121 26.21 34.03 27.28
CA PRO A 121 24.98 34.69 26.84
C PRO A 121 24.81 34.69 25.32
N VAL A 122 25.89 34.88 24.56
CA VAL A 122 25.84 34.85 23.08
C VAL A 122 25.53 33.44 22.57
N CYS A 123 26.17 32.41 23.13
CA CYS A 123 25.83 31.00 22.82
C CYS A 123 24.35 30.67 23.16
N PHE A 124 23.83 31.20 24.27
CA PHE A 124 22.43 31.00 24.66
C PHE A 124 21.46 31.70 23.68
N ILE A 125 21.76 32.92 23.25
CA ILE A 125 20.96 33.64 22.25
C ILE A 125 20.98 32.89 20.91
N GLU A 126 22.15 32.40 20.48
CA GLU A 126 22.30 31.53 19.29
C GLU A 126 21.39 30.29 19.36
N LEU A 127 21.40 29.59 20.51
CA LEU A 127 20.53 28.44 20.73
C LEU A 127 19.04 28.80 20.59
N VAL A 128 18.61 29.93 21.18
CA VAL A 128 17.23 30.41 21.11
C VAL A 128 16.83 30.76 19.67
N LEU A 129 17.70 31.41 18.90
CA LEU A 129 17.43 31.75 17.50
C LEU A 129 17.28 30.51 16.61
N HIS A 130 18.06 29.46 16.87
CA HIS A 130 17.93 28.18 16.17
C HIS A 130 16.65 27.37 16.52
N CYS A 131 15.93 27.74 17.57
CA CYS A 131 14.58 27.20 17.86
C CYS A 131 13.52 27.69 16.86
N PHE A 132 13.76 28.84 16.21
CA PHE A 132 12.86 29.43 15.23
C PHE A 132 13.30 29.07 13.81
N ALA A 133 12.31 28.92 12.93
CA ALA A 133 12.58 28.58 11.53
C ALA A 133 12.80 29.85 10.71
N ASP A 134 13.82 29.83 9.85
CA ASP A 134 14.09 30.89 8.89
C ASP A 134 13.00 30.95 7.80
N THR A 135 12.79 32.13 7.22
CA THR A 135 11.90 32.28 6.07
C THR A 135 12.56 31.64 4.83
N PRO A 136 11.85 30.78 4.08
CA PRO A 136 12.41 30.17 2.88
C PRO A 136 12.76 31.23 1.82
N PRO A 137 13.87 31.05 1.07
CA PRO A 137 14.23 31.96 -0.01
C PRO A 137 13.14 31.98 -1.09
N VAL A 138 12.91 33.15 -1.70
CA VAL A 138 11.81 33.41 -2.65
C VAL A 138 11.79 32.40 -3.81
N SER A 139 12.95 31.88 -4.23
CA SER A 139 13.06 30.87 -5.28
C SER A 139 12.35 29.54 -4.95
N TYR A 140 12.19 29.17 -3.68
CA TYR A 140 11.48 27.96 -3.26
C TYR A 140 9.95 28.13 -3.24
N LYS A 141 9.45 29.38 -3.18
CA LYS A 141 8.00 29.65 -3.27
C LYS A 141 7.42 29.35 -4.66
N VAL A 142 8.26 29.29 -5.70
CA VAL A 142 7.84 29.16 -7.10
C VAL A 142 7.62 27.70 -7.52
N LEU A 143 8.15 26.72 -6.77
CA LEU A 143 8.05 25.29 -7.14
C LEU A 143 6.72 24.63 -6.77
N ASN A 144 5.88 25.27 -5.96
CA ASN A 144 4.70 24.63 -5.39
C ASN A 144 3.37 25.07 -6.04
N ASN A 145 3.12 24.60 -7.28
CA ASN A 145 1.84 24.80 -7.98
C ASN A 145 0.71 23.85 -7.49
N LYS A 146 0.94 23.03 -6.45
CA LYS A 146 0.04 21.94 -6.03
C LYS A 146 -0.54 22.11 -4.61
N GLY A 147 -0.94 23.32 -4.26
CA GLY A 147 -1.62 23.62 -2.98
C GLY A 147 -0.68 24.08 -1.86
N VAL A 148 -1.16 24.04 -0.61
CA VAL A 148 -0.41 24.55 0.55
C VAL A 148 0.72 23.57 0.91
N PRO A 149 2.00 23.98 0.89
CA PRO A 149 3.12 23.11 1.24
C PRO A 149 3.02 22.60 2.68
N SER A 150 3.50 21.38 2.91
CA SER A 150 3.75 20.91 4.27
C SER A 150 4.78 21.80 4.97
N PRO A 151 4.49 22.31 6.17
CA PRO A 151 5.43 23.11 6.95
C PRO A 151 6.56 22.27 7.57
N GLU A 152 6.53 20.93 7.44
CA GLU A 152 7.53 20.02 8.01
C GLU A 152 8.96 20.39 7.58
N ILE A 153 9.22 20.49 6.27
CA ILE A 153 10.57 20.75 5.71
C ILE A 153 11.08 22.14 6.11
N PHE A 154 10.17 23.11 6.22
CA PHE A 154 10.48 24.50 6.54
C PHE A 154 10.54 24.77 8.04
N SER A 155 10.25 23.78 8.88
CA SER A 155 10.21 23.97 10.33
C SER A 155 11.57 23.75 11.01
N SER A 156 11.75 24.37 12.18
CA SER A 156 12.99 24.24 12.97
C SER A 156 13.20 22.81 13.44
N PHE A 157 14.43 22.48 13.85
CA PHE A 157 14.75 21.13 14.31
C PHE A 157 13.87 20.67 15.48
N ILE A 158 13.68 21.52 16.50
CA ILE A 158 12.79 21.22 17.63
C ILE A 158 11.36 20.99 17.14
N ASN A 159 10.86 21.87 16.28
CA ASN A 159 9.49 21.76 15.76
C ASN A 159 9.28 20.45 14.99
N ARG A 160 10.28 19.96 14.24
CA ARG A 160 10.25 18.63 13.62
C ARG A 160 10.31 17.50 14.64
N LEU A 161 11.19 17.60 15.63
CA LEU A 161 11.38 16.58 16.65
C LEU A 161 10.11 16.38 17.50
N THR A 162 9.45 17.47 17.88
CA THR A 162 8.22 17.47 18.68
C THR A 162 6.95 17.49 17.84
N THR A 163 7.07 17.38 16.51
CA THR A 163 5.96 17.44 15.53
C THR A 163 5.00 18.62 15.72
N TRP A 164 5.50 19.76 16.20
CA TRP A 164 4.67 20.88 16.66
C TRP A 164 3.91 21.56 15.51
N TRP A 165 4.42 21.48 14.28
CA TRP A 165 3.81 22.02 13.07
C TRP A 165 2.44 21.41 12.76
N PHE A 166 2.14 20.21 13.29
CA PHE A 166 0.86 19.55 13.14
C PHE A 166 -0.27 20.22 13.95
N ASN A 167 0.06 20.97 15.01
CA ASN A 167 -0.92 21.63 15.88
C ASN A 167 -1.84 22.61 15.14
N ASP A 168 -1.38 23.19 14.03
CA ASP A 168 -2.20 24.10 13.22
C ASP A 168 -3.37 23.36 12.54
N ILE A 169 -3.17 22.11 12.13
CA ILE A 169 -4.26 21.25 11.62
C ILE A 169 -5.17 20.84 12.77
N CYS A 170 -4.63 20.42 13.92
CA CYS A 170 -5.46 20.05 15.08
C CYS A 170 -6.37 21.20 15.52
N ARG A 171 -5.84 22.43 15.59
CA ARG A 171 -6.63 23.63 15.91
C ARG A 171 -7.72 23.92 14.89
N LYS A 172 -7.46 23.68 13.59
CA LYS A 172 -8.50 23.78 12.55
C LYS A 172 -9.57 22.69 12.74
N GLY A 173 -9.16 21.46 13.03
CA GLY A 173 -10.04 20.31 13.29
C GLY A 173 -10.95 20.49 14.50
N ILE A 174 -10.49 21.20 15.54
CA ILE A 174 -11.33 21.58 16.70
C ILE A 174 -12.43 22.56 16.28
N LYS A 175 -12.15 23.47 15.33
CA LYS A 175 -13.10 24.51 14.91
C LYS A 175 -14.08 24.03 13.84
N LYS A 176 -13.65 23.13 12.95
CA LYS A 176 -14.46 22.57 11.88
C LYS A 176 -14.00 21.17 11.50
N PRO A 177 -14.90 20.31 10.99
CA PRO A 177 -14.51 19.09 10.29
C PRO A 177 -13.52 19.43 9.17
N LEU A 178 -12.43 18.66 9.10
CA LEU A 178 -11.39 18.88 8.10
C LEU A 178 -11.87 18.38 6.73
N GLU A 179 -11.70 19.21 5.71
CA GLU A 179 -11.92 18.84 4.30
C GLU A 179 -10.58 18.58 3.60
N PRO A 180 -10.54 17.86 2.47
CA PRO A 180 -9.29 17.61 1.72
C PRO A 180 -8.49 18.88 1.37
N LYS A 181 -9.19 20.01 1.17
CA LYS A 181 -8.58 21.32 0.90
C LYS A 181 -7.84 21.93 2.09
N ASP A 182 -8.11 21.46 3.32
CA ASP A 182 -7.48 21.94 4.55
C ASP A 182 -6.16 21.20 4.86
N LEU A 183 -5.90 20.09 4.18
CA LEU A 183 -4.71 19.26 4.35
C LEU A 183 -3.53 19.81 3.54
N TYR A 184 -2.32 19.55 4.04
CA TYR A 184 -1.10 19.92 3.34
C TYR A 184 -0.85 18.99 2.14
N ALA A 185 -0.25 19.55 1.10
CA ALA A 185 0.33 18.74 0.03
C ALA A 185 1.47 17.87 0.60
N LEU A 186 1.58 16.64 0.08
CA LEU A 186 2.69 15.74 0.39
C LEU A 186 4.03 16.37 -0.01
N ASN A 187 5.08 16.06 0.74
CA ASN A 187 6.44 16.39 0.34
C ASN A 187 6.80 15.63 -0.94
N ASP A 188 7.66 16.22 -1.78
CA ASP A 188 8.06 15.59 -3.05
C ASP A 188 8.71 14.22 -2.86
N ASP A 189 9.52 14.05 -1.80
CA ASP A 189 10.18 12.78 -1.46
C ASP A 189 9.20 11.66 -1.06
N ASP A 190 7.99 12.01 -0.62
CA ASP A 190 6.94 11.05 -0.23
C ASP A 190 5.96 10.76 -1.37
N SER A 191 6.12 11.40 -2.54
CA SER A 191 5.23 11.24 -3.68
C SER A 191 5.50 9.96 -4.46
N SER A 192 4.43 9.34 -4.97
CA SER A 192 4.53 8.18 -5.88
C SER A 192 5.33 8.50 -7.16
N VAL A 193 5.34 9.76 -7.60
CA VAL A 193 6.10 10.22 -8.78
C VAL A 193 7.60 10.01 -8.60
N VAL A 194 8.11 10.13 -7.37
CA VAL A 194 9.54 9.97 -7.05
C VAL A 194 9.87 8.55 -6.58
N LEU A 195 8.99 7.94 -5.79
CA LEU A 195 9.22 6.64 -5.17
C LEU A 195 9.08 5.47 -6.16
N VAL A 196 8.07 5.52 -7.05
CA VAL A 196 7.75 4.41 -7.96
C VAL A 196 8.86 4.16 -9.00
N PRO A 197 9.48 5.19 -9.62
CA PRO A 197 10.61 4.97 -10.53
C PRO A 197 11.81 4.30 -9.86
N LYS A 198 12.16 4.73 -8.63
CA LYS A 198 13.27 4.13 -7.86
C LYS A 198 12.99 2.67 -7.51
N TRP A 199 11.74 2.35 -7.17
CA TRP A 199 11.32 0.96 -6.97
C TRP A 199 11.45 0.14 -8.26
N ASN A 200 10.94 0.64 -9.38
CA ASN A 200 10.98 -0.07 -10.66
C ASN A 200 12.41 -0.36 -11.11
N GLU A 201 13.33 0.62 -11.00
CA GLU A 201 14.74 0.42 -11.36
C GLU A 201 15.39 -0.74 -10.58
N LEU A 202 15.09 -0.86 -9.27
CA LEU A 202 15.61 -1.94 -8.43
C LEU A 202 14.91 -3.28 -8.70
N TRP A 203 13.59 -3.26 -8.87
CA TRP A 203 12.76 -4.46 -9.02
C TRP A 203 12.91 -5.08 -10.41
N GLU A 204 12.81 -4.29 -11.48
CA GLU A 204 12.93 -4.77 -12.87
C GLU A 204 14.32 -5.39 -13.08
N LYS A 205 15.40 -4.75 -12.58
CA LYS A 205 16.75 -5.34 -12.61
C LYS A 205 16.81 -6.73 -11.95
N LYS A 206 16.13 -6.91 -10.81
CA LYS A 206 16.10 -8.21 -10.09
C LYS A 206 15.24 -9.25 -10.80
N VAL A 207 14.18 -8.83 -11.47
CA VAL A 207 13.34 -9.68 -12.30
C VAL A 207 14.09 -10.11 -13.57
N ASP A 208 14.85 -9.23 -14.21
CA ASP A 208 15.67 -9.56 -15.39
C ASP A 208 16.80 -10.53 -15.04
N GLU A 209 17.46 -10.34 -13.89
CA GLU A 209 18.44 -11.28 -13.34
C GLU A 209 17.81 -12.68 -13.08
N TYR A 210 16.54 -12.72 -12.66
CA TYR A 210 15.81 -13.98 -12.45
C TYR A 210 15.39 -14.63 -13.78
N ASN A 211 14.81 -13.86 -14.71
CA ASN A 211 14.35 -14.34 -16.01
C ASN A 211 15.52 -14.84 -16.87
N SER A 212 16.67 -14.17 -16.85
CA SER A 212 17.87 -14.63 -17.56
C SER A 212 18.40 -15.98 -17.02
N GLN A 213 18.32 -16.22 -15.71
CA GLN A 213 18.64 -17.53 -15.11
C GLN A 213 17.64 -18.62 -15.55
N CYS A 214 16.35 -18.27 -15.68
CA CYS A 214 15.33 -19.17 -16.21
C CYS A 214 15.59 -19.53 -17.68
N SER A 215 15.90 -18.55 -18.55
CA SER A 215 16.15 -18.78 -19.97
C SER A 215 17.41 -19.59 -20.24
N ALA A 216 18.51 -19.33 -19.51
CA ALA A 216 19.78 -20.06 -19.67
C ALA A 216 19.70 -21.54 -19.26
N CYS A 217 18.77 -21.90 -18.38
CA CYS A 217 18.55 -23.29 -17.97
C CYS A 217 17.56 -24.02 -18.88
N GLY A 218 16.57 -23.31 -19.45
CA GLY A 218 15.63 -23.87 -20.43
C GLY A 218 16.32 -24.36 -21.71
N SER A 219 17.38 -23.68 -22.15
CA SER A 219 18.19 -24.12 -23.30
C SER A 219 18.97 -25.42 -23.05
N HIS A 220 19.33 -25.72 -21.79
CA HIS A 220 20.03 -26.97 -21.45
C HIS A 220 19.11 -28.20 -21.41
N ILE A 221 17.82 -28.01 -21.10
CA ILE A 221 16.83 -29.09 -21.08
C ILE A 221 16.40 -29.45 -22.52
N GLY A 222 16.30 -28.47 -23.42
CA GLY A 222 16.03 -28.71 -24.85
C GLY A 222 17.12 -29.52 -25.56
N THR A 223 18.37 -29.45 -25.11
CA THR A 223 19.47 -30.27 -25.65
C THR A 223 19.50 -31.72 -25.15
N LEU A 224 18.81 -32.05 -24.04
CA LEU A 224 18.73 -33.43 -23.54
C LEU A 224 17.58 -34.24 -24.17
N TYR A 225 16.54 -33.56 -24.68
CA TYR A 225 15.40 -34.23 -25.32
C TYR A 225 15.59 -34.54 -26.82
N ASN A 226 16.62 -33.97 -27.48
CA ASN A 226 16.96 -34.28 -28.88
C ASN A 226 17.93 -35.46 -29.04
N GLY A 227 18.18 -36.23 -27.96
CA GLY A 227 19.21 -37.26 -27.91
C GLY A 227 18.74 -38.65 -27.50
N SER A 228 17.55 -39.10 -27.92
CA SER A 228 17.19 -40.54 -27.80
C SER A 228 16.05 -40.94 -28.74
N HIS A 229 16.33 -41.02 -30.04
CA HIS A 229 15.57 -41.88 -30.94
C HIS A 229 16.37 -43.14 -31.22
N THR A 230 16.13 -44.20 -30.45
CA THR A 230 16.42 -45.58 -30.88
C THR A 230 15.42 -46.54 -30.22
N HIS A 231 14.61 -47.16 -31.07
CA HIS A 231 13.81 -48.38 -30.96
C HIS A 231 13.82 -49.16 -29.63
N THR A 232 12.62 -49.46 -29.10
CA THR A 232 12.12 -50.85 -28.98
C THR A 232 10.62 -50.86 -28.67
N THR A 233 9.92 -51.70 -29.42
CA THR A 233 8.52 -52.14 -29.30
C THR A 233 8.30 -53.02 -28.05
N THR A 234 7.15 -52.88 -27.37
CA THR A 234 6.07 -53.89 -27.18
C THR A 234 5.26 -53.60 -25.91
N ASP A 235 3.97 -53.92 -26.01
CA ASP A 235 3.00 -54.21 -24.94
C ASP A 235 2.28 -53.04 -24.25
N SER A 236 1.23 -52.63 -24.96
CA SER A 236 -0.08 -52.24 -24.44
C SER A 236 -0.67 -53.26 -23.45
N GLU A 237 -1.61 -52.77 -22.63
CA GLU A 237 -2.45 -53.48 -21.65
C GLU A 237 -1.93 -53.50 -20.20
N THR A 238 -2.11 -52.37 -19.47
CA THR A 238 -2.36 -52.34 -18.00
C THR A 238 -2.62 -50.93 -17.46
N ALA A 239 -3.29 -50.04 -18.22
CA ALA A 239 -3.57 -48.67 -17.77
C ALA A 239 -5.07 -48.32 -17.74
N LEU A 240 -5.96 -49.33 -17.71
CA LEU A 240 -7.42 -49.13 -17.85
C LEU A 240 -8.24 -49.55 -16.62
N LEU A 241 -7.62 -49.72 -15.45
CA LEU A 241 -8.32 -50.03 -14.21
C LEU A 241 -7.62 -49.42 -12.99
N LEU A 242 -7.69 -48.09 -12.84
CA LEU A 242 -7.52 -47.45 -11.52
C LEU A 242 -8.61 -46.38 -11.35
N ASN A 243 -9.36 -46.53 -10.26
CA ASN A 243 -10.58 -45.80 -9.91
C ASN A 243 -10.39 -44.28 -9.85
N GLU A 244 -11.38 -43.54 -10.37
CA GLU A 244 -11.44 -42.07 -10.37
C GLU A 244 -11.61 -41.41 -8.99
N ASP A 245 -11.78 -42.19 -7.92
CA ASP A 245 -12.00 -41.65 -6.55
C ASP A 245 -10.72 -41.43 -5.72
N GLU A 246 -9.55 -41.90 -6.17
CA GLU A 246 -8.27 -41.63 -5.49
C GLU A 246 -7.52 -40.39 -6.03
N LEU A 247 -7.90 -39.84 -7.19
CA LEU A 247 -7.27 -38.65 -7.76
C LEU A 247 -7.78 -37.32 -7.16
N ARG A 248 -8.88 -37.35 -6.39
CA ARG A 248 -9.51 -36.14 -5.84
C ARG A 248 -9.05 -35.76 -4.43
N ASN A 249 -8.39 -36.65 -3.70
CA ASN A 249 -8.04 -36.42 -2.28
C ASN A 249 -6.55 -36.11 -2.02
N ASN A 250 -5.72 -35.97 -3.04
CA ASN A 250 -4.28 -35.66 -2.91
C ASN A 250 -3.87 -34.32 -3.55
N VAL A 251 -4.77 -33.33 -3.64
CA VAL A 251 -4.42 -31.97 -4.12
C VAL A 251 -3.92 -31.05 -3.00
N ASP A 252 -3.95 -31.50 -1.74
CA ASP A 252 -3.46 -30.75 -0.58
C ASP A 252 -2.20 -31.36 0.05
N SER A 253 -1.14 -31.58 -0.73
CA SER A 253 0.22 -31.69 -0.20
C SER A 253 1.27 -31.68 -1.31
N GLU A 254 2.20 -30.73 -1.20
CA GLU A 254 3.60 -30.81 -1.63
C GLU A 254 3.96 -31.97 -2.57
N ASN A 255 3.96 -31.70 -3.89
CA ASN A 255 5.07 -32.00 -4.81
C ASN A 255 4.60 -31.82 -6.26
N ASP A 256 4.92 -30.67 -6.82
CA ASP A 256 4.89 -30.43 -8.25
C ASP A 256 6.03 -31.28 -8.89
N PRO A 257 5.77 -32.23 -9.82
CA PRO A 257 6.79 -33.14 -10.34
C PRO A 257 7.95 -32.45 -11.08
N LEU A 258 7.84 -31.13 -11.32
CA LEU A 258 8.84 -30.29 -11.98
C LEU A 258 9.91 -29.70 -11.02
N GLN A 259 9.86 -29.99 -9.70
CA GLN A 259 10.83 -29.44 -8.73
C GLN A 259 12.05 -30.32 -8.43
N SER A 260 12.13 -31.57 -8.89
CA SER A 260 13.17 -32.49 -8.43
C SER A 260 14.54 -32.35 -9.09
N VAL A 261 14.74 -31.49 -10.09
CA VAL A 261 16.08 -31.26 -10.69
C VAL A 261 16.29 -29.81 -11.15
N SER A 262 16.75 -28.90 -10.28
CA SER A 262 17.51 -27.71 -10.72
C SER A 262 18.32 -27.07 -9.57
N PRO A 263 19.52 -26.50 -9.84
CA PRO A 263 20.34 -25.88 -8.80
C PRO A 263 19.70 -24.56 -8.34
N ASN A 264 19.42 -24.46 -7.04
CA ASN A 264 19.13 -23.26 -6.24
C ASN A 264 18.72 -21.96 -6.99
N ARG A 265 17.50 -21.92 -7.54
CA ARG A 265 16.90 -20.72 -8.13
C ARG A 265 16.58 -19.70 -7.02
N LYS A 266 17.30 -18.58 -6.96
CA LYS A 266 16.99 -17.51 -5.98
C LYS A 266 15.93 -16.58 -6.53
N ARG A 267 14.69 -16.75 -6.07
CA ARG A 267 13.59 -15.80 -6.35
C ARG A 267 13.96 -14.39 -5.86
N PRO A 268 13.58 -13.32 -6.58
CA PRO A 268 13.83 -11.96 -6.13
C PRO A 268 13.06 -11.67 -4.85
N SER A 269 13.71 -10.99 -3.90
CA SER A 269 13.12 -10.68 -2.60
C SER A 269 12.64 -9.24 -2.53
N ILE A 270 11.33 -9.07 -2.35
CA ILE A 270 10.68 -7.76 -2.16
C ILE A 270 11.28 -7.05 -0.94
N ILE A 271 11.43 -7.77 0.18
CA ILE A 271 11.97 -7.24 1.44
C ILE A 271 13.37 -6.64 1.26
N TRP A 272 14.23 -7.28 0.46
CA TRP A 272 15.58 -6.78 0.22
C TRP A 272 15.59 -5.54 -0.67
N CYS A 273 14.71 -5.48 -1.67
CA CYS A 273 14.54 -4.30 -2.51
C CYS A 273 14.05 -3.10 -1.69
N LEU A 274 13.06 -3.32 -0.81
CA LEU A 274 12.56 -2.31 0.12
C LEU A 274 13.64 -1.84 1.10
N PHE A 275 14.42 -2.77 1.68
CA PHE A 275 15.54 -2.42 2.54
C PHE A 275 16.58 -1.56 1.80
N THR A 276 16.93 -1.93 0.57
CA THR A 276 17.90 -1.18 -0.24
C THR A 276 17.40 0.23 -0.56
N LEU A 277 16.10 0.38 -0.83
CA LEU A 277 15.46 1.65 -1.14
C LEU A 277 15.42 2.61 0.07
N PHE A 278 15.12 2.08 1.27
CA PHE A 278 14.92 2.88 2.49
C PHE A 278 16.03 2.72 3.54
N LYS A 279 17.20 2.19 3.16
CA LYS A 279 18.30 1.83 4.09
C LYS A 279 18.71 2.96 5.02
N TRP A 280 18.75 4.20 4.54
CA TRP A 280 19.18 5.34 5.35
C TRP A 280 18.16 5.68 6.44
N ASP A 281 16.87 5.69 6.09
CA ASP A 281 15.79 5.90 7.07
C ASP A 281 15.81 4.78 8.13
N ILE A 282 15.97 3.52 7.71
CA ILE A 282 16.04 2.35 8.60
C ILE A 282 17.25 2.42 9.53
N ILE A 283 18.43 2.79 9.03
CA ILE A 283 19.65 2.94 9.84
C ILE A 283 19.48 4.08 10.86
N THR A 284 18.90 5.22 10.45
CA THR A 284 18.63 6.31 11.40
C THR A 284 17.62 5.90 12.47
N ALA A 285 16.56 5.18 12.10
CA ALA A 285 15.59 4.63 13.05
C ALA A 285 16.26 3.65 14.03
N MET A 286 17.13 2.75 13.54
CA MET A 286 17.90 1.84 14.38
C MET A 286 18.75 2.57 15.42
N PHE A 287 19.47 3.62 15.01
CA PHE A 287 20.28 4.44 15.93
C PHE A 287 19.42 5.14 16.97
N THR A 288 18.32 5.78 16.57
CA THR A 288 17.40 6.46 17.50
C THR A 288 16.77 5.49 18.51
N LYS A 289 16.45 4.27 18.07
CA LYS A 289 15.90 3.22 18.93
C LYS A 289 16.93 2.72 19.95
N ALA A 290 18.17 2.46 19.49
CA ALA A 290 19.27 2.07 20.36
C ALA A 290 19.53 3.11 21.45
N LEU A 291 19.56 4.39 21.07
CA LEU A 291 19.76 5.50 22.00
C LEU A 291 18.61 5.60 23.01
N SER A 292 17.36 5.44 22.56
CA SER A 292 16.19 5.44 23.44
C SER A 292 16.26 4.32 24.48
N ASP A 293 16.64 3.10 24.06
CA ASP A 293 16.79 1.93 24.92
C ASP A 293 17.89 2.15 25.98
N LEU A 294 19.05 2.65 25.56
CA LEU A 294 20.15 2.99 26.47
C LEU A 294 19.72 4.00 27.54
N LEU A 295 19.06 5.09 27.13
CA LEU A 295 18.57 6.12 28.05
C LEU A 295 17.48 5.58 28.99
N GLN A 296 16.63 4.67 28.52
CA GLN A 296 15.60 4.03 29.35
C GLN A 296 16.22 3.21 30.50
N PHE A 297 17.35 2.53 30.25
CA PHE A 297 18.09 1.78 31.28
C PHE A 297 18.98 2.64 32.17
N CYS A 298 19.31 3.87 31.78
CA CYS A 298 19.97 4.83 32.68
C CYS A 298 19.06 5.19 33.87
N ASN A 299 17.74 5.24 33.68
CA ASN A 299 16.79 5.67 34.73
C ASN A 299 16.82 4.80 36.00
N PRO A 300 16.78 3.45 35.94
CA PRO A 300 16.94 2.60 37.13
C PRO A 300 18.26 2.82 37.88
N LEU A 301 19.37 3.08 37.17
CA LEU A 301 20.69 3.30 37.78
C LEU A 301 20.76 4.67 38.48
N LEU A 302 20.11 5.68 37.92
CA LEU A 302 19.98 6.98 38.56
C LEU A 302 19.05 6.93 39.76
N LEU A 303 17.95 6.16 39.68
CA LEU A 303 17.06 5.90 40.82
C LEU A 303 17.81 5.24 41.98
N ARG A 304 18.67 4.26 41.67
CA ARG A 304 19.56 3.62 42.65
C ARG A 304 20.41 4.66 43.38
N SER A 305 21.05 5.55 42.62
CA SER A 305 21.93 6.60 43.16
C SER A 305 21.16 7.63 43.99
N LEU A 306 19.92 7.95 43.59
CA LEU A 306 19.06 8.89 44.30
C LEU A 306 18.59 8.31 45.65
N ILE A 307 18.20 7.03 45.70
CA ILE A 307 17.81 6.37 46.95
C ILE A 307 19.02 6.33 47.90
N ARG A 308 20.21 5.95 47.41
CA ARG A 308 21.43 5.95 48.22
C ARG A 308 21.83 7.34 48.72
N PHE A 309 21.51 8.39 47.98
CA PHE A 309 21.67 9.78 48.45
C PHE A 309 20.74 10.05 49.64
N THR A 310 19.48 9.62 49.58
CA THR A 310 18.51 9.85 50.68
C THR A 310 18.84 9.11 51.96
N GLU A 311 19.59 8.00 51.88
CA GLU A 311 20.05 7.25 53.06
C GLU A 311 21.24 7.95 53.78
N ASN A 312 22.03 8.75 53.07
CA ASN A 312 23.24 9.40 53.60
C ASN A 312 23.05 10.90 53.84
N SER A 313 22.82 11.29 55.10
CA SER A 313 22.57 12.69 55.54
C SER A 313 23.75 13.66 55.33
N GLN A 314 24.96 13.16 55.06
CA GLN A 314 26.16 14.01 54.88
C GLN A 314 26.32 14.56 53.45
N ASN A 315 25.53 14.10 52.48
CA ASN A 315 25.68 14.53 51.10
C ASN A 315 25.05 15.91 50.87
N PRO A 316 25.68 16.77 50.04
CA PRO A 316 25.15 18.10 49.80
C PRO A 316 23.87 18.06 48.94
N LEU A 317 22.92 18.93 49.23
CA LEU A 317 21.60 18.97 48.57
C LEU A 317 21.68 19.11 47.03
N TRP A 318 22.67 19.84 46.52
CA TRP A 318 22.84 20.05 45.08
C TRP A 318 23.05 18.73 44.32
N TYR A 319 23.65 17.73 44.95
CA TYR A 319 23.89 16.42 44.34
C TYR A 319 22.57 15.65 44.13
N GLY A 320 21.67 15.70 45.11
CA GLY A 320 20.33 15.12 44.98
C GLY A 320 19.49 15.81 43.90
N ILE A 321 19.52 17.15 43.86
CA ILE A 321 18.83 17.94 42.81
C ILE A 321 19.41 17.61 41.43
N PHE A 322 20.74 17.48 41.31
CA PHE A 322 21.40 17.11 40.07
C PHE A 322 20.97 15.72 39.58
N LEU A 323 20.92 14.72 40.47
CA LEU A 323 20.42 13.38 40.12
C LEU A 323 18.96 13.42 39.65
N ALA A 324 18.08 14.14 40.34
CA ALA A 324 16.68 14.26 39.96
C ALA A 324 16.49 14.96 38.60
N LEU A 325 17.22 16.05 38.34
CA LEU A 325 17.21 16.74 37.05
C LEU A 325 17.78 15.86 35.93
N THR A 326 18.82 15.09 36.21
CA THR A 326 19.41 14.15 35.24
C THR A 326 18.41 13.04 34.91
N MET A 327 17.73 12.46 35.91
CA MET A 327 16.67 11.48 35.70
C MET A 327 15.52 12.02 34.84
N PHE A 328 15.09 13.26 35.10
CA PHE A 328 14.08 13.91 34.27
C PHE A 328 14.56 14.07 32.83
N GLY A 329 15.78 14.60 32.64
CA GLY A 329 16.37 14.80 31.33
C GLY A 329 16.55 13.52 30.53
N THR A 330 17.04 12.44 31.15
CA THR A 330 17.19 11.13 30.49
C THR A 330 15.84 10.51 30.13
N SER A 331 14.83 10.65 30.99
CA SER A 331 13.47 10.16 30.72
C SER A 331 12.82 10.88 29.53
N GLU A 332 12.85 12.22 29.51
CA GLU A 332 12.27 12.99 28.41
C GLU A 332 13.02 12.77 27.09
N LEU A 333 14.35 12.69 27.14
CA LEU A 333 15.14 12.41 25.94
C LEU A 333 14.86 10.99 25.40
N SER A 334 14.75 9.99 26.28
CA SER A 334 14.36 8.63 25.88
C SER A 334 12.99 8.62 25.20
N SER A 335 12.01 9.34 25.77
CA SER A 335 10.66 9.49 25.23
C SER A 335 10.66 10.16 23.85
N LEU A 336 11.37 11.28 23.69
CA LEU A 336 11.49 12.00 22.42
C LEU A 336 12.17 11.12 21.34
N MET A 337 13.23 10.40 21.69
CA MET A 337 13.90 9.49 20.75
C MET A 337 12.97 8.33 20.35
N GLN A 338 12.18 7.79 21.28
CA GLN A 338 11.20 6.75 21.00
C GLN A 338 10.09 7.26 20.07
N SER A 339 9.56 8.46 20.31
CA SER A 339 8.56 9.08 19.45
C SER A 339 9.11 9.37 18.05
N HIS A 340 10.35 9.86 17.95
CA HIS A 340 11.00 10.11 16.67
C HIS A 340 11.25 8.82 15.89
N TYR A 341 11.68 7.75 16.57
CA TYR A 341 11.77 6.40 16.00
C TYR A 341 10.45 5.97 15.35
N TYR A 342 9.34 6.07 16.09
CA TYR A 342 8.03 5.70 15.56
C TYR A 342 7.64 6.57 14.37
N TYR A 343 7.86 7.88 14.44
CA TYR A 343 7.60 8.80 13.32
C TYR A 343 8.32 8.36 12.03
N LEU A 344 9.63 8.10 12.12
CA LEU A 344 10.43 7.63 10.97
C LEU A 344 9.90 6.32 10.41
N MET A 345 9.63 5.33 11.26
CA MET A 345 9.19 4.01 10.79
C MET A 345 7.75 3.98 10.26
N TYR A 346 6.84 4.81 10.80
CA TYR A 346 5.51 5.00 10.20
C TYR A 346 5.62 5.63 8.81
N ARG A 347 6.48 6.63 8.64
CA ARG A 347 6.72 7.25 7.33
C ARG A 347 7.30 6.24 6.33
N VAL A 348 8.29 5.45 6.73
CA VAL A 348 8.82 4.35 5.90
C VAL A 348 7.71 3.36 5.53
N GLY A 349 6.85 2.97 6.47
CA GLY A 349 5.71 2.09 6.22
C GLY A 349 4.76 2.62 5.14
N THR A 350 4.41 3.91 5.18
CA THR A 350 3.56 4.54 4.16
C THR A 350 4.26 4.65 2.79
N ARG A 351 5.58 4.90 2.77
CA ARG A 351 6.37 4.86 1.52
C ARG A 351 6.40 3.45 0.92
N VAL A 352 6.58 2.42 1.75
CA VAL A 352 6.50 1.01 1.34
C VAL A 352 5.12 0.69 0.74
N GLN A 353 4.03 1.10 1.41
CA GLN A 353 2.67 0.95 0.89
C GLN A 353 2.53 1.59 -0.49
N THR A 354 2.99 2.83 -0.64
CA THR A 354 2.92 3.57 -1.91
C THR A 354 3.63 2.85 -3.04
N CYS A 355 4.85 2.34 -2.80
CA CYS A 355 5.61 1.58 -3.79
C CYS A 355 4.91 0.28 -4.18
N LEU A 356 4.49 -0.52 -3.19
CA LEU A 356 3.90 -1.83 -3.44
C LEU A 356 2.52 -1.73 -4.09
N THR A 357 1.65 -0.79 -3.67
CA THR A 357 0.35 -0.56 -4.33
C THR A 357 0.55 -0.15 -5.79
N ALA A 358 1.51 0.73 -6.08
CA ALA A 358 1.85 1.10 -7.45
C ALA A 358 2.43 -0.07 -8.25
N ALA A 359 3.27 -0.91 -7.63
CA ALA A 359 3.83 -2.10 -8.27
C ALA A 359 2.73 -3.10 -8.66
N VAL A 360 1.81 -3.40 -7.74
CA VAL A 360 0.66 -4.29 -8.02
C VAL A 360 -0.19 -3.68 -9.13
N TYR A 361 -0.52 -2.38 -9.05
CA TYR A 361 -1.35 -1.71 -10.06
C TYR A 361 -0.73 -1.77 -11.46
N ARG A 362 0.57 -1.47 -11.59
CA ARG A 362 1.28 -1.54 -12.87
C ARG A 362 1.37 -2.97 -13.39
N LYS A 363 1.61 -3.94 -12.52
CA LYS A 363 1.65 -5.36 -12.90
C LYS A 363 0.28 -5.84 -13.40
N THR A 364 -0.83 -5.46 -12.76
CA THR A 364 -2.19 -5.79 -13.21
C THR A 364 -2.47 -5.37 -14.66
N LEU A 365 -1.93 -4.21 -15.07
CA LEU A 365 -2.06 -3.69 -16.43
C LEU A 365 -1.21 -4.44 -17.47
N ARG A 366 -0.19 -5.20 -17.04
CA ARG A 366 0.72 -5.95 -17.92
C ARG A 366 0.50 -7.48 -17.88
N LEU A 367 -0.32 -7.95 -16.95
CA LEU A 367 -0.54 -9.37 -16.69
C LEU A 367 -1.08 -10.10 -17.94
N SER A 368 -0.56 -11.29 -18.24
CA SER A 368 -1.09 -12.18 -19.27
C SER A 368 -2.54 -12.60 -18.98
N ASN A 369 -3.28 -12.98 -20.01
CA ASN A 369 -4.68 -13.40 -19.84
C ASN A 369 -4.79 -14.75 -19.11
N THR A 370 -3.80 -15.64 -19.23
CA THR A 370 -3.68 -16.86 -18.40
C THR A 370 -3.50 -16.53 -16.93
N ALA A 371 -2.54 -15.66 -16.61
CA ALA A 371 -2.29 -15.23 -15.25
C ALA A 371 -3.49 -14.43 -14.69
N ARG A 372 -4.20 -13.66 -15.51
CA ARG A 372 -5.41 -12.94 -15.11
C ARG A 372 -6.59 -13.86 -14.82
N ARG A 373 -6.72 -15.01 -15.49
CA ARG A 373 -7.74 -16.03 -15.18
C ARG A 373 -7.49 -16.69 -13.82
N THR A 374 -6.23 -16.96 -13.48
CA THR A 374 -5.87 -17.55 -12.18
C THR A 374 -5.89 -16.52 -11.05
N LYS A 375 -5.47 -15.28 -11.33
CA LYS A 375 -5.45 -14.16 -10.38
C LYS A 375 -6.71 -13.30 -10.51
N THR A 376 -7.77 -13.72 -9.84
CA THR A 376 -9.06 -13.03 -9.86
C THR A 376 -8.97 -11.57 -9.39
N VAL A 377 -9.89 -10.72 -9.84
CA VAL A 377 -9.97 -9.30 -9.42
C VAL A 377 -10.06 -9.19 -7.89
N GLY A 378 -10.80 -10.09 -7.24
CA GLY A 378 -10.90 -10.15 -5.77
C GLY A 378 -9.55 -10.44 -5.09
N GLU A 379 -8.74 -11.33 -5.65
CA GLU A 379 -7.38 -11.59 -5.16
C GLU A 379 -6.47 -10.36 -5.31
N ILE A 380 -6.55 -9.65 -6.45
CA ILE A 380 -5.76 -8.43 -6.69
C ILE A 380 -6.14 -7.31 -5.72
N VAL A 381 -7.44 -7.09 -5.49
CA VAL A 381 -7.91 -6.10 -4.51
C VAL A 381 -7.43 -6.48 -3.12
N ASN A 382 -7.52 -7.76 -2.74
CA ASN A 382 -7.03 -8.27 -1.46
C ASN A 382 -5.51 -8.07 -1.28
N LEU A 383 -4.73 -8.30 -2.36
CA LEU A 383 -3.29 -8.01 -2.37
C LEU A 383 -3.03 -6.53 -2.05
N MET A 384 -3.75 -5.61 -2.68
CA MET A 384 -3.58 -4.16 -2.44
C MET A 384 -4.09 -3.71 -1.07
N SER A 385 -5.22 -4.23 -0.59
CA SER A 385 -5.88 -3.73 0.62
C SER A 385 -5.44 -4.42 1.90
N ILE A 386 -5.05 -5.69 1.86
CA ILE A 386 -4.67 -6.48 3.04
C ILE A 386 -3.17 -6.80 3.02
N ASP A 387 -2.66 -7.37 1.92
CA ASP A 387 -1.25 -7.81 1.90
C ASP A 387 -0.28 -6.64 1.96
N VAL A 388 -0.48 -5.59 1.17
CA VAL A 388 0.34 -4.37 1.23
C VAL A 388 0.15 -3.63 2.56
N ASP A 389 -1.06 -3.59 3.12
CA ASP A 389 -1.32 -2.97 4.43
C ASP A 389 -0.54 -3.67 5.56
N ARG A 390 -0.39 -5.00 5.52
CA ARG A 390 0.47 -5.71 6.49
C ARG A 390 1.92 -5.21 6.44
N PHE A 391 2.47 -4.94 5.26
CA PHE A 391 3.83 -4.39 5.12
C PHE A 391 3.95 -2.99 5.77
N GLN A 392 2.91 -2.18 5.64
CA GLN A 392 2.84 -0.89 6.33
C GLN A 392 2.80 -1.08 7.86
N GLN A 393 1.95 -1.98 8.35
CA GLN A 393 1.75 -2.19 9.79
C GLN A 393 2.94 -2.84 10.51
N ILE A 394 3.71 -3.71 9.85
CA ILE A 394 4.91 -4.31 10.46
C ILE A 394 6.09 -3.35 10.53
N SER A 395 6.10 -2.31 9.67
CA SER A 395 7.25 -1.39 9.55
C SER A 395 7.64 -0.76 10.91
N PRO A 396 6.72 -0.18 11.71
CA PRO A 396 7.02 0.33 13.07
C PRO A 396 7.51 -0.69 14.09
N ASN A 397 7.36 -1.99 13.84
CA ASN A 397 7.80 -3.06 14.74
C ASN A 397 9.10 -3.71 14.30
N THR A 398 9.66 -3.32 13.15
CA THR A 398 10.84 -3.97 12.56
C THR A 398 12.12 -3.80 13.40
N MET A 399 12.28 -2.71 14.16
CA MET A 399 13.46 -2.59 15.03
C MET A 399 13.33 -3.41 16.32
N GLN A 400 12.13 -3.93 16.63
CA GLN A 400 11.90 -4.68 17.86
C GLN A 400 12.50 -6.09 17.82
N TYR A 401 12.81 -6.62 16.62
CA TYR A 401 13.48 -7.91 16.48
C TYR A 401 14.85 -7.96 17.16
N TRP A 402 15.63 -6.86 17.10
CA TRP A 402 16.93 -6.80 17.77
C TRP A 402 16.85 -6.05 19.11
N SER A 403 15.99 -5.04 19.21
CA SER A 403 15.83 -4.22 20.43
C SER A 403 15.27 -5.05 21.58
N ASN A 404 14.23 -5.87 21.38
CA ASN A 404 13.61 -6.63 22.48
C ASN A 404 14.59 -7.64 23.13
N PRO A 405 15.33 -8.48 22.38
CA PRO A 405 16.37 -9.33 22.98
C PRO A 405 17.43 -8.52 23.73
N LEU A 406 17.87 -7.39 23.17
CA LEU A 406 18.86 -6.52 23.82
C LEU A 406 18.34 -5.94 25.15
N GLN A 407 17.09 -5.46 25.17
CA GLN A 407 16.45 -4.97 26.40
C GLN A 407 16.36 -6.06 27.47
N ILE A 408 16.00 -7.29 27.08
CA ILE A 408 15.92 -8.42 28.00
C ILE A 408 17.30 -8.73 28.59
N ILE A 409 18.33 -8.81 27.75
CA ILE A 409 19.71 -9.10 28.17
C ILE A 409 20.21 -8.01 29.14
N LEU A 410 20.01 -6.72 28.81
CA LEU A 410 20.42 -5.61 29.67
C LEU A 410 19.68 -5.59 31.01
N ALA A 411 18.36 -5.80 31.00
CA ALA A 411 17.57 -5.84 32.22
C ALA A 411 17.99 -6.98 33.15
N LEU A 412 18.22 -8.19 32.60
CA LEU A 412 18.69 -9.33 33.37
C LEU A 412 20.10 -9.11 33.90
N PHE A 413 20.99 -8.48 33.12
CA PHE A 413 22.33 -8.11 33.55
C PHE A 413 22.29 -7.14 34.75
N PHE A 414 21.49 -6.07 34.67
CA PHE A 414 21.37 -5.11 35.78
C PHE A 414 20.69 -5.71 37.01
N LEU A 415 19.67 -6.56 36.83
CA LEU A 415 19.03 -7.28 37.94
C LEU A 415 20.04 -8.20 38.63
N PHE A 416 20.81 -8.97 37.88
CA PHE A 416 21.85 -9.85 38.43
C PHE A 416 22.91 -9.06 39.20
N HIS A 417 23.31 -7.89 38.71
CA HIS A 417 24.24 -7.02 39.43
C HIS A 417 23.64 -6.41 40.72
N GLN A 418 22.32 -6.19 40.76
CA GLN A 418 21.65 -5.58 41.91
C GLN A 418 21.34 -6.58 43.04
N ILE A 419 20.81 -7.76 42.70
CA ILE A 419 20.32 -8.76 43.68
C ILE A 419 21.23 -9.99 43.75
N GLY A 420 21.96 -10.32 42.69
CA GLY A 420 22.80 -11.52 42.59
C GLY A 420 22.04 -12.77 42.11
N LEU A 421 22.45 -13.93 42.61
CA LEU A 421 21.91 -15.25 42.23
C LEU A 421 20.37 -15.40 42.41
N PRO A 422 19.70 -14.75 43.38
CA PRO A 422 18.24 -14.90 43.56
C PRO A 422 17.40 -14.49 42.34
N VAL A 423 17.95 -13.68 41.43
CA VAL A 423 17.29 -13.32 40.15
C VAL A 423 16.91 -14.55 39.32
N VAL A 424 17.65 -15.65 39.45
CA VAL A 424 17.38 -16.90 38.72
C VAL A 424 15.97 -17.43 38.99
N SER A 425 15.42 -17.27 40.20
CA SER A 425 14.05 -17.69 40.48
C SER A 425 13.01 -16.81 39.77
N GLY A 426 13.29 -15.51 39.65
CA GLY A 426 12.46 -14.59 38.87
C GLY A 426 12.49 -14.91 37.37
N VAL A 427 13.68 -15.18 36.83
CA VAL A 427 13.86 -15.61 35.43
C VAL A 427 13.17 -16.93 35.16
N ALA A 428 13.25 -17.90 36.08
CA ALA A 428 12.55 -19.17 35.94
C ALA A 428 11.03 -18.99 35.81
N ILE A 429 10.44 -18.08 36.58
CA ILE A 429 9.01 -17.75 36.48
C ILE A 429 8.70 -17.04 35.16
N MET A 430 9.54 -16.10 34.73
CA MET A 430 9.37 -15.46 33.43
C MET A 430 9.43 -16.48 32.28
N LEU A 431 10.39 -17.40 32.32
CA LEU A 431 10.53 -18.49 31.37
C LEU A 431 9.36 -19.48 31.44
N MET A 432 8.74 -19.68 32.60
CA MET A 432 7.54 -20.51 32.76
C MET A 432 6.27 -19.82 32.23
N LEU A 433 6.13 -18.50 32.40
CA LEU A 433 4.99 -17.73 31.90
C LEU A 433 4.99 -17.60 30.37
N PHE A 434 6.17 -17.64 29.74
CA PHE A 434 6.31 -17.58 28.28
C PHE A 434 5.57 -18.73 27.53
N PRO A 435 5.81 -20.02 27.79
CA PRO A 435 5.12 -21.12 27.12
C PRO A 435 3.62 -21.16 27.45
N ILE A 436 3.20 -20.72 28.65
CA ILE A 436 1.78 -20.60 29.01
C ILE A 436 1.10 -19.56 28.11
N ASN A 437 1.69 -18.36 27.99
CA ASN A 437 1.19 -17.32 27.10
C ASN A 437 1.20 -17.76 25.62
N PHE A 438 2.24 -18.48 25.19
CA PHE A 438 2.32 -19.03 23.84
C PHE A 438 1.21 -20.06 23.56
N LEU A 439 0.98 -21.00 24.48
CA LEU A 439 -0.08 -22.01 24.33
C LEU A 439 -1.47 -21.38 24.31
N ILE A 440 -1.74 -20.42 25.20
CA ILE A 440 -3.00 -19.66 25.20
C ILE A 440 -3.17 -18.93 23.86
N THR A 441 -2.12 -18.28 23.35
CA THR A 441 -2.15 -17.60 22.04
C THR A 441 -2.46 -18.57 20.90
N MET A 442 -1.88 -19.77 20.92
CA MET A 442 -2.17 -20.82 19.92
C MET A 442 -3.63 -21.28 19.99
N LEU A 443 -4.20 -21.42 21.19
CA LEU A 443 -5.62 -21.75 21.36
C LEU A 443 -6.54 -20.62 20.89
N ILE A 444 -6.19 -19.36 21.18
CA ILE A 444 -6.89 -18.17 20.66
C ILE A 444 -6.87 -18.20 19.13
N ARG A 445 -5.71 -18.45 18.51
CA ARG A 445 -5.57 -18.53 17.05
C ARG A 445 -6.46 -19.63 16.45
N LYS A 446 -6.52 -20.80 17.07
CA LYS A 446 -7.41 -21.90 16.62
C LYS A 446 -8.89 -21.48 16.66
N CYS A 447 -9.31 -20.81 17.75
CA CYS A 447 -10.67 -20.28 17.86
C CYS A 447 -10.95 -19.21 16.80
N GLN A 448 -10.01 -18.29 16.56
CA GLN A 448 -10.12 -17.25 15.55
C GLN A 448 -10.24 -17.81 14.13
N LEU A 449 -9.46 -18.85 13.78
CA LEU A 449 -9.56 -19.48 12.46
C LEU A 449 -10.95 -20.11 12.23
N GLN A 450 -11.47 -20.83 13.22
CA GLN A 450 -12.82 -21.40 13.14
C GLN A 450 -13.91 -20.31 13.10
N GLN A 451 -13.71 -19.23 13.85
CA GLN A 451 -14.61 -18.09 13.85
C GLN A 451 -14.67 -17.42 12.47
N MET A 452 -13.52 -17.26 11.79
CA MET A 452 -13.48 -16.68 10.44
C MET A 452 -14.32 -17.47 9.45
N ARG A 453 -14.33 -18.82 9.53
CA ARG A 453 -15.16 -19.65 8.65
C ARG A 453 -16.66 -19.32 8.78
N TYR A 454 -17.20 -19.29 10.01
CA TYR A 454 -18.61 -18.94 10.23
C TYR A 454 -18.91 -17.48 9.91
N LYS A 455 -17.95 -16.57 10.13
CA LYS A 455 -18.09 -15.16 9.76
C LYS A 455 -18.18 -15.00 8.23
N ASP A 456 -17.38 -15.74 7.47
CA ASP A 456 -17.37 -15.69 6.00
C ASP A 456 -18.65 -16.29 5.43
N GLU A 457 -19.09 -17.45 5.94
CA GLU A 457 -20.40 -18.05 5.60
C GLU A 457 -21.55 -17.08 5.89
N ARG A 458 -21.58 -16.48 7.10
CA ARG A 458 -22.61 -15.50 7.47
C ARG A 458 -22.59 -14.27 6.57
N THR A 459 -21.41 -13.74 6.25
CA THR A 459 -21.27 -12.55 5.39
C THR A 459 -21.70 -12.87 3.96
N LYS A 460 -21.39 -14.07 3.47
CA LYS A 460 -21.88 -14.57 2.18
C LYS A 460 -23.42 -14.65 2.15
N MET A 461 -24.03 -15.29 3.14
CA MET A 461 -25.50 -15.41 3.23
C MET A 461 -26.17 -14.04 3.31
N VAL A 462 -25.61 -13.10 4.09
CA VAL A 462 -26.13 -11.72 4.16
C VAL A 462 -26.07 -11.03 2.79
N ASN A 463 -24.99 -11.20 2.04
CA ASN A 463 -24.88 -10.63 0.68
C ASN A 463 -25.88 -11.26 -0.30
N GLU A 464 -26.10 -12.58 -0.24
CA GLU A 464 -27.12 -13.25 -1.07
C GLU A 464 -28.53 -12.72 -0.76
N VAL A 465 -28.85 -12.53 0.52
CA VAL A 465 -30.13 -11.94 0.95
C VAL A 465 -30.28 -10.48 0.46
N LEU A 466 -29.23 -9.66 0.56
CA LEU A 466 -29.28 -8.27 0.11
C LEU A 466 -29.44 -8.16 -1.42
N ASN A 467 -28.74 -8.99 -2.18
CA ASN A 467 -28.86 -9.04 -3.64
C ASN A 467 -30.25 -9.55 -4.08
N GLY A 468 -30.82 -10.49 -3.32
CA GLY A 468 -32.14 -11.07 -3.55
C GLY A 468 -33.30 -10.38 -2.82
N MET A 469 -33.10 -9.20 -2.22
CA MET A 469 -34.05 -8.61 -1.27
C MET A 469 -35.48 -8.47 -1.84
N LYS A 470 -35.60 -8.07 -3.11
CA LYS A 470 -36.92 -7.95 -3.77
C LYS A 470 -37.65 -9.29 -3.83
N VAL A 471 -36.95 -10.36 -4.23
CA VAL A 471 -37.51 -11.71 -4.34
C VAL A 471 -37.91 -12.24 -2.97
N ILE A 472 -37.04 -12.09 -1.98
CA ILE A 472 -37.30 -12.55 -0.59
C ILE A 472 -38.54 -11.85 -0.01
N LYS A 473 -38.69 -10.54 -0.26
CA LYS A 473 -39.85 -9.74 0.15
C LYS A 473 -41.15 -10.19 -0.54
N LEU A 474 -41.08 -10.50 -1.83
CA LEU A 474 -42.24 -11.00 -2.59
C LEU A 474 -42.74 -12.35 -2.05
N TYR A 475 -41.85 -13.23 -1.60
CA TYR A 475 -42.20 -14.54 -1.05
C TYR A 475 -42.36 -14.57 0.48
N ALA A 476 -42.22 -13.43 1.17
CA ALA A 476 -42.25 -13.33 2.63
C ALA A 476 -41.27 -14.29 3.35
N TRP A 477 -40.09 -14.52 2.76
CA TRP A 477 -39.06 -15.44 3.27
C TRP A 477 -38.11 -14.82 4.30
N GLU A 478 -38.34 -13.58 4.73
CA GLU A 478 -37.44 -12.88 5.65
C GLU A 478 -37.24 -13.63 6.98
N PRO A 479 -38.29 -14.16 7.66
CA PRO A 479 -38.11 -14.86 8.93
C PRO A 479 -37.27 -16.14 8.79
N ALA A 480 -37.45 -16.89 7.69
CA ALA A 480 -36.68 -18.09 7.42
C ALA A 480 -35.19 -17.77 7.20
N MET A 481 -34.90 -16.72 6.40
CA MET A 481 -33.53 -16.27 6.16
C MET A 481 -32.88 -15.68 7.42
N GLU A 482 -33.65 -14.99 8.27
CA GLU A 482 -33.20 -14.48 9.57
C GLU A 482 -32.75 -15.63 10.49
N HIS A 483 -33.53 -16.71 10.56
CA HIS A 483 -33.16 -17.88 11.36
C HIS A 483 -31.82 -18.50 10.90
N VAL A 484 -31.63 -18.68 9.59
CA VAL A 484 -30.37 -19.20 9.03
C VAL A 484 -29.17 -18.32 9.41
N ILE A 485 -29.32 -16.99 9.31
CA ILE A 485 -28.25 -16.04 9.67
C ILE A 485 -27.99 -16.05 11.18
N THR A 486 -29.04 -16.17 11.99
CA THR A 486 -28.95 -16.18 13.45
C THR A 486 -28.24 -17.45 13.96
N ASP A 487 -28.55 -18.61 13.39
CA ASP A 487 -27.87 -19.87 13.73
C ASP A 487 -26.36 -19.81 13.46
N LEU A 488 -25.98 -19.23 12.32
CA LEU A 488 -24.57 -18.96 12.00
C LEU A 488 -23.95 -17.98 13.01
N ARG A 489 -24.69 -16.95 13.39
CA ARG A 489 -24.24 -15.94 14.35
C ARG A 489 -24.03 -16.51 15.75
N GLU A 490 -24.87 -17.42 16.21
CA GLU A 490 -24.70 -18.07 17.52
C GLU A 490 -23.43 -18.94 17.56
N LYS A 491 -23.17 -19.71 16.51
CA LYS A 491 -21.92 -20.49 16.36
C LYS A 491 -20.69 -19.59 16.34
N GLU A 492 -20.77 -18.46 15.62
CA GLU A 492 -19.73 -17.44 15.60
C GLU A 492 -19.47 -16.86 17.01
N LEU A 493 -20.53 -16.46 17.71
CA LEU A 493 -20.48 -15.86 19.04
C LEU A 493 -19.92 -16.82 20.10
N ALA A 494 -20.21 -18.12 20.02
CA ALA A 494 -19.64 -19.11 20.93
C ALA A 494 -18.11 -19.15 20.85
N LEU A 495 -17.55 -19.09 19.64
CA LEU A 495 -16.10 -19.05 19.42
C LEU A 495 -15.49 -17.71 19.86
N ILE A 496 -16.18 -16.59 19.60
CA ILE A 496 -15.76 -15.27 20.09
C ILE A 496 -15.68 -15.26 21.62
N ARG A 497 -16.71 -15.80 22.30
CA ARG A 497 -16.74 -15.88 23.78
C ARG A 497 -15.58 -16.73 24.31
N ARG A 498 -15.31 -17.88 23.70
CA ARG A 498 -14.18 -18.74 24.08
C ARG A 498 -12.83 -18.04 23.89
N ALA A 499 -12.63 -17.37 22.75
CA ALA A 499 -11.41 -16.61 22.49
C ALA A 499 -11.25 -15.42 23.46
N ALA A 500 -12.34 -14.73 23.79
CA ALA A 500 -12.34 -13.65 24.76
C ALA A 500 -11.94 -14.13 26.15
N LEU A 501 -12.50 -15.25 26.63
CA LEU A 501 -12.12 -15.85 27.92
C LEU A 501 -10.62 -16.22 27.96
N LEU A 502 -10.10 -16.83 26.90
CA LEU A 502 -8.68 -17.15 26.78
C LEU A 502 -7.80 -15.88 26.76
N ARG A 503 -8.26 -14.82 26.10
CA ARG A 503 -7.57 -13.52 26.06
C ARG A 503 -7.51 -12.89 27.44
N THR A 504 -8.63 -12.85 28.15
CA THR A 504 -8.68 -12.36 29.54
C THR A 504 -7.73 -13.14 30.44
N LEU A 505 -7.63 -14.46 30.27
CA LEU A 505 -6.67 -15.29 31.00
C LEU A 505 -5.21 -14.88 30.72
N SER A 506 -4.86 -14.64 29.45
CA SER A 506 -3.52 -14.13 29.10
C SER A 506 -3.27 -12.73 29.68
N ASP A 507 -4.27 -11.85 29.67
CA ASP A 507 -4.16 -10.49 30.23
C ASP A 507 -3.94 -10.52 31.75
N ILE A 508 -4.57 -11.47 32.46
CA ILE A 508 -4.33 -11.73 33.89
C ILE A 508 -2.88 -12.17 34.12
N PHE A 509 -2.37 -13.15 33.37
CA PHE A 509 -0.96 -13.57 33.49
C PHE A 509 0.02 -12.44 33.19
N ASN A 510 -0.22 -11.66 32.13
CA ASN A 510 0.61 -10.53 31.76
C ASN A 510 0.59 -9.40 32.80
N SER A 511 -0.52 -9.22 33.50
CA SER A 511 -0.64 -8.21 34.57
C SER A 511 -0.09 -8.69 35.91
N ALA A 512 -0.20 -9.98 36.22
CA ALA A 512 0.33 -10.59 37.42
C ALA A 512 1.84 -10.89 37.35
N SER A 513 2.41 -10.98 36.14
CA SER A 513 3.82 -11.34 35.90
C SER A 513 4.83 -10.53 36.74
N PRO A 514 4.81 -9.18 36.75
CA PRO A 514 5.78 -8.41 37.54
C PRO A 514 5.67 -8.66 39.05
N PHE A 515 4.45 -8.84 39.55
CA PHE A 515 4.20 -9.15 40.95
C PHE A 515 4.74 -10.54 41.32
N LEU A 516 4.44 -11.57 40.51
CA LEU A 516 4.92 -12.92 40.75
C LEU A 516 6.46 -12.96 40.70
N VAL A 517 7.07 -12.34 39.69
CA VAL A 517 8.52 -12.30 39.57
C VAL A 517 9.16 -11.61 40.77
N ALA A 518 8.64 -10.46 41.21
CA ALA A 518 9.14 -9.76 42.39
C ALA A 518 8.96 -10.59 43.67
N LEU A 519 7.78 -11.18 43.88
CA LEU A 519 7.46 -11.99 45.06
C LEU A 519 8.47 -13.13 45.23
N PHE A 520 8.67 -13.93 44.19
CA PHE A 520 9.58 -15.07 44.28
C PHE A 520 11.05 -14.65 44.34
N THR A 521 11.46 -13.60 43.62
CA THR A 521 12.86 -13.11 43.66
C THR A 521 13.23 -12.53 45.03
N PHE A 522 12.34 -11.75 45.66
CA PHE A 522 12.61 -11.22 46.99
C PHE A 522 12.49 -12.30 48.07
N THR A 523 11.58 -13.25 47.91
CA THR A 523 11.47 -14.40 48.82
C THR A 523 12.75 -15.24 48.77
N THR A 524 13.27 -15.58 47.59
CA THR A 524 14.53 -16.33 47.49
C THR A 524 15.72 -15.51 47.98
N PHE A 525 15.75 -14.19 47.73
CA PHE A 525 16.80 -13.31 48.26
C PHE A 525 16.89 -13.35 49.79
N LEU A 526 15.75 -13.33 50.48
CA LEU A 526 15.67 -13.40 51.94
C LEU A 526 15.97 -14.81 52.50
N LEU A 527 15.62 -15.88 51.75
CA LEU A 527 15.80 -17.27 52.21
C LEU A 527 17.22 -17.82 51.99
N ILE A 528 17.98 -17.28 51.03
CA ILE A 528 19.30 -17.81 50.66
C ILE A 528 20.38 -17.50 51.70
N ASP A 529 20.39 -16.28 52.24
CA ASP A 529 21.36 -15.87 53.27
C ASP A 529 20.68 -14.95 54.28
N PRO A 530 20.73 -15.26 55.60
CA PRO A 530 20.21 -14.36 56.64
C PRO A 530 20.90 -12.99 56.68
N ALA A 531 22.06 -12.81 56.04
CA ALA A 531 22.73 -11.52 55.90
C ALA A 531 22.10 -10.61 54.82
N ASN A 532 21.25 -11.14 53.94
CA ASN A 532 20.61 -10.37 52.88
C ASN A 532 19.47 -9.51 53.45
N VAL A 533 19.69 -8.19 53.49
CA VAL A 533 18.66 -7.23 53.90
C VAL A 533 18.05 -6.58 52.66
N LEU A 534 16.72 -6.64 52.55
CA LEU A 534 15.99 -5.98 51.48
C LEU A 534 15.93 -4.47 51.74
N THR A 535 16.88 -3.71 51.20
CA THR A 535 16.90 -2.24 51.29
C THR A 535 15.91 -1.61 50.29
N PRO A 536 15.46 -0.36 50.53
CA PRO A 536 14.65 0.37 49.57
C PRO A 536 15.31 0.47 48.19
N GLU A 537 16.64 0.65 48.15
CA GLU A 537 17.42 0.67 46.92
C GLU A 537 17.22 -0.63 46.12
N ILE A 538 17.46 -1.78 46.75
CA ILE A 538 17.33 -3.10 46.10
C ILE A 538 15.88 -3.34 45.67
N ALA A 539 14.90 -3.03 46.51
CA ALA A 539 13.49 -3.25 46.21
C ALA A 539 12.98 -2.40 45.02
N PHE A 540 13.13 -1.08 45.05
CA PHE A 540 12.54 -0.18 44.05
C PHE A 540 13.25 -0.23 42.69
N VAL A 541 14.58 -0.36 42.68
CA VAL A 541 15.36 -0.48 41.43
C VAL A 541 14.99 -1.78 40.73
N SER A 542 14.88 -2.87 41.47
CA SER A 542 14.53 -4.18 40.90
C SER A 542 13.10 -4.23 40.40
N LEU A 543 12.15 -3.63 41.13
CA LEU A 543 10.76 -3.51 40.70
C LEU A 543 10.63 -2.69 39.40
N THR A 544 11.43 -1.63 39.26
CA THR A 544 11.50 -0.83 38.03
C THR A 544 12.03 -1.68 36.85
N LEU A 545 13.10 -2.45 37.07
CA LEU A 545 13.68 -3.34 36.04
C LEU A 545 12.72 -4.48 35.66
N PHE A 546 11.99 -5.07 36.61
CA PHE A 546 10.95 -6.07 36.30
C PHE A 546 9.81 -5.49 35.48
N ASN A 547 9.37 -4.26 35.77
CA ASN A 547 8.34 -3.59 34.98
C ASN A 547 8.82 -3.29 33.56
N GLN A 548 10.09 -2.93 33.37
CA GLN A 548 10.68 -2.71 32.04
C GLN A 548 10.70 -3.99 31.20
N LEU A 549 10.88 -5.16 31.81
CA LEU A 549 10.84 -6.47 31.13
C LEU A 549 9.45 -6.87 30.60
N ARG A 550 8.36 -6.26 31.10
CA ARG A 550 6.99 -6.60 30.71
C ARG A 550 6.72 -6.34 29.23
N THR A 551 7.14 -5.18 28.73
CA THR A 551 6.89 -4.73 27.36
C THR A 551 7.58 -5.60 26.30
N PRO A 552 8.91 -5.86 26.35
CA PRO A 552 9.56 -6.70 25.35
C PRO A 552 9.01 -8.14 25.36
N MET A 553 8.63 -8.66 26.54
CA MET A 553 8.02 -9.99 26.65
C MET A 553 6.67 -10.09 25.93
N SER A 554 5.78 -9.10 26.10
CA SER A 554 4.47 -9.12 25.44
C SER A 554 4.59 -8.87 23.92
N GLN A 555 5.57 -8.05 23.51
CA GLN A 555 5.80 -7.74 22.10
C GLN A 555 6.33 -8.93 21.29
N ILE A 556 7.09 -9.87 21.88
CA ILE A 556 7.60 -11.05 21.15
C ILE A 556 6.47 -11.85 20.51
N ALA A 557 5.38 -12.11 21.25
CA ALA A 557 4.23 -12.85 20.72
C ALA A 557 3.54 -12.12 19.54
N GLN A 558 3.46 -10.78 19.63
CA GLN A 558 2.90 -9.95 18.56
C GLN A 558 3.78 -9.97 17.31
N ILE A 559 5.10 -9.82 17.48
CA ILE A 559 6.07 -9.83 16.37
C ILE A 559 6.06 -11.19 15.67
N ILE A 560 6.02 -12.31 16.38
CA ILE A 560 5.92 -13.65 15.78
C ILE A 560 4.66 -13.75 14.90
N THR A 561 3.52 -13.29 15.41
CA THR A 561 2.25 -13.33 14.68
C THR A 561 2.30 -12.47 13.41
N GLN A 562 2.82 -11.24 13.52
CA GLN A 562 2.99 -10.34 12.38
C GLN A 562 3.98 -10.89 11.34
N THR A 563 5.07 -11.52 11.80
CA THR A 563 6.06 -12.17 10.93
C THR A 563 5.42 -13.24 10.05
N VAL A 564 4.64 -14.15 10.67
CA VAL A 564 3.98 -15.23 9.95
C VAL A 564 3.04 -14.66 8.88
N GLN A 565 2.28 -13.62 9.22
CA GLN A 565 1.39 -12.96 8.27
C GLN A 565 2.16 -12.33 7.09
N ILE A 566 3.27 -11.65 7.38
CA ILE A 566 4.13 -11.03 6.36
C ILE A 566 4.80 -12.06 5.48
N VAL A 567 5.24 -13.20 6.00
CA VAL A 567 5.84 -14.27 5.18
C VAL A 567 4.83 -14.77 4.15
N VAL A 568 3.58 -14.99 4.54
CA VAL A 568 2.50 -15.39 3.63
C VAL A 568 2.19 -14.29 2.62
N SER A 569 2.05 -13.04 3.08
CA SER A 569 1.81 -11.88 2.22
C SER A 569 2.93 -11.65 1.20
N ASN A 570 4.19 -11.77 1.63
CA ASN A 570 5.36 -11.66 0.78
C ASN A 570 5.38 -12.76 -0.29
N ARG A 571 5.04 -14.01 0.06
CA ARG A 571 4.91 -15.10 -0.92
C ARG A 571 3.87 -14.77 -1.98
N ARG A 572 2.64 -14.42 -1.56
CA ARG A 572 1.54 -14.09 -2.49
C ARG A 572 1.88 -12.90 -3.40
N LEU A 573 2.47 -11.86 -2.83
CA LEU A 573 2.88 -10.67 -3.58
C LEU A 573 4.02 -10.97 -4.56
N THR A 574 5.00 -11.77 -4.16
CA THR A 574 6.11 -12.19 -5.02
C THR A 574 5.60 -13.05 -6.17
N ASP A 575 4.74 -14.04 -5.89
CA ASP A 575 4.13 -14.91 -6.92
C ASP A 575 3.31 -14.08 -7.92
N PHE A 576 2.55 -13.06 -7.44
CA PHE A 576 1.82 -12.15 -8.31
C PHE A 576 2.74 -11.27 -9.18
N LEU A 577 3.78 -10.67 -8.60
CA LEU A 577 4.71 -9.80 -9.33
C LEU A 577 5.58 -10.57 -10.34
N LEU A 578 5.79 -11.87 -10.13
CA LEU A 578 6.50 -12.76 -11.04
C LEU A 578 5.61 -13.47 -12.06
N SER A 579 4.28 -13.30 -11.98
CA SER A 579 3.36 -13.90 -12.93
C SER A 579 3.62 -13.38 -14.35
N ASP A 580 3.31 -14.19 -15.37
CA ASP A 580 3.64 -13.89 -16.76
C ASP A 580 2.99 -12.58 -17.24
N GLU A 581 3.73 -11.83 -18.05
CA GLU A 581 3.27 -10.59 -18.67
C GLU A 581 2.96 -10.82 -20.16
N LEU A 582 2.05 -10.01 -20.70
CA LEU A 582 1.79 -9.95 -22.14
C LEU A 582 3.06 -9.50 -22.87
N SER A 583 3.47 -10.25 -23.90
CA SER A 583 4.64 -9.87 -24.68
C SER A 583 4.34 -8.67 -25.58
N HIS A 584 5.10 -7.58 -25.40
CA HIS A 584 4.96 -6.36 -26.20
C HIS A 584 5.33 -6.54 -27.67
N ASP A 585 6.07 -7.59 -28.02
CA ASP A 585 6.53 -7.88 -29.38
C ASP A 585 5.53 -8.68 -30.23
N CYS A 586 4.33 -8.96 -29.70
CA CYS A 586 3.29 -9.67 -30.45
C CYS A 586 2.83 -8.88 -31.69
N ILE A 587 2.76 -7.55 -31.60
CA ILE A 587 2.27 -6.68 -32.67
C ILE A 587 3.35 -5.69 -33.09
N ASP A 588 3.60 -5.65 -34.40
CA ASP A 588 4.42 -4.62 -35.01
C ASP A 588 3.60 -3.34 -35.26
N THR A 589 3.78 -2.36 -34.38
CA THR A 589 3.16 -1.03 -34.50
C THR A 589 4.04 -0.01 -35.23
N LYS A 590 5.28 -0.38 -35.60
CA LYS A 590 6.30 0.53 -36.14
C LYS A 590 6.58 0.33 -37.62
N ALA A 591 6.08 -0.74 -38.25
CA ALA A 591 6.22 -0.97 -39.68
C ALA A 591 5.71 0.23 -40.51
N THR A 592 6.63 0.81 -41.29
CA THR A 592 6.38 1.98 -42.15
C THR A 592 6.07 1.61 -43.59
N ASP A 593 6.40 0.38 -44.02
CA ASP A 593 6.43 -0.05 -45.42
C ASP A 593 5.14 -0.72 -45.93
N ASN A 594 4.11 -0.91 -45.10
CA ASN A 594 2.86 -1.51 -45.55
C ASN A 594 1.86 -0.43 -46.02
N SER A 595 1.35 -0.59 -47.25
CA SER A 595 0.19 0.16 -47.79
C SER A 595 -1.12 -0.18 -47.07
N GLU A 596 -1.11 -1.30 -46.35
CA GLU A 596 -2.21 -1.85 -45.54
C GLU A 596 -2.12 -1.32 -44.09
N VAL A 597 -3.27 -1.01 -43.50
CA VAL A 597 -3.39 -0.50 -42.12
C VAL A 597 -3.34 -1.63 -41.10
N VAL A 598 -3.92 -2.79 -41.45
CA VAL A 598 -3.82 -4.03 -40.71
C VAL A 598 -3.31 -5.09 -41.66
N LYS A 599 -2.24 -5.79 -41.28
CA LYS A 599 -1.65 -6.89 -42.04
C LYS A 599 -1.35 -8.06 -41.12
N VAL A 600 -2.00 -9.18 -41.37
CA VAL A 600 -1.80 -10.43 -40.66
C VAL A 600 -1.33 -11.47 -41.66
N SER A 601 -0.24 -12.16 -41.37
CA SER A 601 0.33 -13.16 -42.30
C SER A 601 0.66 -14.44 -41.55
N ASN A 602 -0.05 -15.51 -41.90
CA ASN A 602 0.12 -16.86 -41.35
C ASN A 602 0.19 -16.88 -39.82
N ALA A 603 -0.69 -16.10 -39.17
CA ALA A 603 -0.67 -15.93 -37.72
C ALA A 603 -1.40 -17.07 -37.03
N THR A 604 -0.74 -17.66 -36.03
CA THR A 604 -1.32 -18.68 -35.15
C THR A 604 -1.24 -18.18 -33.72
N LEU A 605 -2.40 -18.10 -33.06
CA LEU A 605 -2.56 -17.44 -31.76
C LEU A 605 -3.25 -18.36 -30.75
N THR A 606 -2.87 -18.20 -29.49
CA THR A 606 -3.46 -18.93 -28.37
C THR A 606 -3.72 -18.01 -27.18
N TRP A 607 -4.68 -18.40 -26.33
CA TRP A 607 -4.85 -17.79 -25.01
C TRP A 607 -3.80 -18.29 -24.02
N ASP A 608 -3.27 -19.50 -24.22
CA ASP A 608 -2.37 -20.16 -23.27
C ASP A 608 -1.22 -20.87 -23.98
N LYS A 609 0.01 -20.39 -23.75
CA LYS A 609 1.23 -21.01 -24.26
C LYS A 609 1.47 -22.41 -23.71
N VAL A 610 0.98 -22.72 -22.51
CA VAL A 610 1.27 -23.99 -21.82
C VAL A 610 0.43 -25.12 -22.41
N GLN A 611 -0.86 -24.89 -22.62
CA GLN A 611 -1.75 -25.87 -23.24
C GLN A 611 -1.49 -26.02 -24.74
N ASN A 612 -0.92 -24.99 -25.38
CA ASN A 612 -0.51 -24.98 -26.79
C ASN A 612 -1.65 -25.37 -27.76
N GLU A 613 -2.89 -25.14 -27.36
CA GLU A 613 -4.08 -25.26 -28.21
C GLU A 613 -4.29 -23.91 -28.90
N PRO A 614 -4.05 -23.80 -30.22
CA PRO A 614 -4.31 -22.56 -30.92
C PRO A 614 -5.82 -22.42 -31.13
N ILE A 615 -6.34 -21.21 -30.93
CA ILE A 615 -7.75 -20.89 -31.24
C ILE A 615 -7.86 -20.24 -32.61
N VAL A 616 -6.82 -19.53 -33.03
CA VAL A 616 -6.73 -18.93 -34.36
C VAL A 616 -5.59 -19.62 -35.08
N HIS A 617 -5.87 -20.21 -36.24
CA HIS A 617 -4.93 -21.05 -36.98
C HIS A 617 -4.59 -20.44 -38.33
N ASN A 618 -3.30 -20.15 -38.55
CA ASN A 618 -2.74 -19.76 -39.85
C ASN A 618 -3.56 -18.71 -40.60
N VAL A 619 -3.99 -17.66 -39.90
CA VAL A 619 -4.83 -16.62 -40.47
C VAL A 619 -3.99 -15.61 -41.25
N SER A 620 -4.45 -15.27 -42.45
CA SER A 620 -3.93 -14.17 -43.26
C SER A 620 -5.06 -13.18 -43.55
N PHE A 621 -4.88 -11.92 -43.15
CA PHE A 621 -5.94 -10.91 -43.12
C PHE A 621 -5.36 -9.51 -43.37
N ASN A 622 -5.86 -8.82 -44.38
CA ASN A 622 -5.32 -7.53 -44.83
C ASN A 622 -6.42 -6.49 -44.96
N VAL A 623 -6.19 -5.27 -44.44
CA VAL A 623 -7.17 -4.17 -44.49
C VAL A 623 -6.52 -2.88 -44.96
N LYS A 624 -7.10 -2.25 -45.98
CA LYS A 624 -6.64 -0.96 -46.50
C LYS A 624 -7.26 0.21 -45.72
N LYS A 625 -6.66 1.39 -45.89
CA LYS A 625 -7.12 2.61 -45.21
C LYS A 625 -8.53 3.00 -45.67
N GLY A 626 -9.41 3.28 -44.71
CA GLY A 626 -10.77 3.78 -44.97
C GLY A 626 -11.82 2.71 -45.30
N GLN A 627 -11.42 1.44 -45.40
CA GLN A 627 -12.35 0.35 -45.70
C GLN A 627 -13.23 -0.02 -44.51
N LEU A 628 -14.46 -0.44 -44.83
CA LEU A 628 -15.38 -1.16 -43.94
C LEU A 628 -15.27 -2.66 -44.21
N VAL A 629 -14.62 -3.38 -43.32
CA VAL A 629 -14.44 -4.84 -43.38
C VAL A 629 -15.34 -5.51 -42.37
N CYS A 630 -16.10 -6.52 -42.80
CA CYS A 630 -16.95 -7.32 -41.93
C CYS A 630 -16.36 -8.71 -41.69
N ILE A 631 -16.43 -9.19 -40.45
CA ILE A 631 -16.03 -10.56 -40.07
C ILE A 631 -17.27 -11.28 -39.56
N VAL A 632 -17.62 -12.38 -40.23
CA VAL A 632 -18.82 -13.19 -39.96
C VAL A 632 -18.44 -14.64 -39.69
N GLY A 633 -19.35 -15.39 -39.11
CA GLY A 633 -19.17 -16.80 -38.80
C GLY A 633 -20.13 -17.23 -37.70
N ARG A 634 -20.14 -18.51 -37.34
CA ARG A 634 -20.97 -19.05 -36.26
C ARG A 634 -20.51 -18.60 -34.88
N VAL A 635 -21.38 -18.76 -33.88
CA VAL A 635 -21.03 -18.51 -32.47
C VAL A 635 -19.89 -19.45 -32.05
N GLY A 636 -18.93 -18.97 -31.26
CA GLY A 636 -17.81 -19.78 -30.76
C GLY A 636 -16.66 -20.03 -31.75
N HIS A 637 -16.72 -19.54 -32.99
CA HIS A 637 -15.67 -19.80 -34.01
C HIS A 637 -14.45 -18.87 -33.91
N GLY A 638 -14.30 -18.11 -32.82
CA GLY A 638 -13.09 -17.32 -32.52
C GLY A 638 -13.09 -15.85 -33.00
N LYS A 639 -14.24 -15.28 -33.39
CA LYS A 639 -14.33 -13.90 -33.93
C LYS A 639 -13.83 -12.82 -32.96
N SER A 640 -14.35 -12.82 -31.73
CA SER A 640 -13.91 -11.87 -30.69
C SER A 640 -12.45 -12.12 -30.27
N SER A 641 -12.01 -13.39 -30.23
CA SER A 641 -10.61 -13.75 -30.01
C SER A 641 -9.70 -13.14 -31.09
N PHE A 642 -10.12 -13.16 -32.35
CA PHE A 642 -9.35 -12.55 -33.44
C PHE A 642 -9.20 -11.03 -33.27
N LEU A 643 -10.25 -10.31 -32.86
CA LEU A 643 -10.13 -8.87 -32.54
C LEU A 643 -9.18 -8.63 -31.35
N GLN A 644 -9.25 -9.47 -30.32
CA GLN A 644 -8.36 -9.38 -29.17
C GLN A 644 -6.89 -9.70 -29.54
N ALA A 645 -6.67 -10.58 -30.51
CA ALA A 645 -5.35 -10.82 -31.08
C ALA A 645 -4.80 -9.60 -31.82
N LEU A 646 -5.63 -8.87 -32.58
CA LEU A 646 -5.25 -7.61 -33.21
C LEU A 646 -4.92 -6.48 -32.21
N LEU A 647 -5.39 -6.60 -30.96
CA LEU A 647 -5.06 -5.70 -29.85
C LEU A 647 -3.80 -6.12 -29.09
N GLY A 648 -3.32 -7.35 -29.28
CA GLY A 648 -2.13 -7.89 -28.63
C GLY A 648 -2.43 -8.52 -27.28
N GLU A 649 -3.70 -8.86 -27.04
CA GLU A 649 -4.17 -9.52 -25.82
C GLU A 649 -3.99 -11.06 -25.91
N MET A 650 -3.70 -11.61 -27.09
CA MET A 650 -3.39 -13.02 -27.28
C MET A 650 -1.90 -13.24 -27.55
N ASP A 651 -1.40 -14.39 -27.14
CA ASP A 651 -0.03 -14.80 -27.42
C ASP A 651 0.11 -15.31 -28.85
N LYS A 652 1.10 -14.77 -29.56
CA LYS A 652 1.46 -15.18 -30.93
C LYS A 652 2.49 -16.31 -30.90
N LEU A 653 2.13 -17.47 -31.45
CA LEU A 653 3.06 -18.60 -31.61
C LEU A 653 3.88 -18.45 -32.89
N HIS A 654 3.21 -18.19 -34.01
CA HIS A 654 3.81 -18.05 -35.34
C HIS A 654 3.15 -16.91 -36.12
N GLY A 655 3.84 -16.42 -37.17
CA GLY A 655 3.33 -15.43 -38.11
C GLY A 655 3.64 -13.97 -37.75
N TYR A 656 3.04 -13.07 -38.53
CA TYR A 656 3.22 -11.62 -38.43
C TYR A 656 1.88 -10.92 -38.23
N ILE A 657 1.85 -9.93 -37.34
CA ILE A 657 0.70 -9.05 -37.10
C ILE A 657 1.24 -7.62 -37.06
N GLY A 658 0.85 -6.82 -38.03
CA GLY A 658 1.16 -5.39 -38.13
C GLY A 658 -0.10 -4.55 -38.05
N LEU A 659 -0.11 -3.54 -37.17
CA LEU A 659 -1.22 -2.60 -37.03
C LEU A 659 -0.70 -1.17 -36.96
N ARG A 660 -1.21 -0.29 -37.82
CA ARG A 660 -0.79 1.10 -37.92
C ARG A 660 -1.86 2.09 -37.48
N GLY A 661 -1.50 3.00 -36.58
CA GLY A 661 -2.37 4.09 -36.11
C GLY A 661 -2.99 3.83 -34.73
N ARG A 662 -3.79 4.77 -34.24
CA ARG A 662 -4.52 4.60 -32.96
C ARG A 662 -5.76 3.74 -33.17
N VAL A 663 -5.98 2.80 -32.26
CA VAL A 663 -7.11 1.86 -32.30
C VAL A 663 -8.17 2.27 -31.30
N SER A 664 -9.43 2.25 -31.73
CA SER A 664 -10.60 2.28 -30.86
C SER A 664 -11.25 0.90 -30.84
N TYR A 665 -11.50 0.37 -29.66
CA TYR A 665 -12.14 -0.93 -29.47
C TYR A 665 -13.49 -0.77 -28.78
N VAL A 666 -14.53 -1.40 -29.34
CA VAL A 666 -15.85 -1.52 -28.73
C VAL A 666 -16.05 -3.01 -28.40
N PRO A 667 -15.98 -3.41 -27.12
CA PRO A 667 -16.16 -4.81 -26.74
C PRO A 667 -17.63 -5.25 -26.83
N GLN A 668 -17.85 -6.55 -27.03
CA GLN A 668 -19.18 -7.16 -27.00
C GLN A 668 -19.92 -6.91 -25.68
N GLN A 669 -19.21 -6.96 -24.54
CA GLN A 669 -19.73 -6.53 -23.25
C GLN A 669 -19.26 -5.10 -22.92
N PRO A 670 -20.15 -4.09 -22.97
CA PRO A 670 -19.77 -2.71 -22.71
C PRO A 670 -19.23 -2.50 -21.29
N TRP A 671 -18.08 -1.83 -21.19
CA TRP A 671 -17.51 -1.45 -19.90
C TRP A 671 -17.75 0.04 -19.59
N MET A 672 -18.22 0.32 -18.38
CA MET A 672 -18.56 1.67 -17.91
C MET A 672 -17.75 2.05 -16.67
N GLN A 673 -17.17 3.25 -16.67
CA GLN A 673 -16.54 3.84 -15.49
C GLN A 673 -17.61 4.36 -14.54
N ASN A 674 -17.32 4.28 -13.23
CA ASN A 674 -18.17 4.88 -12.19
C ASN A 674 -17.98 6.41 -12.18
N GLN A 675 -18.53 7.07 -13.20
CA GLN A 675 -18.47 8.50 -13.49
C GLN A 675 -19.78 8.90 -14.21
N THR A 676 -19.92 10.18 -14.55
CA THR A 676 -21.07 10.66 -15.34
C THR A 676 -21.08 10.07 -16.75
N ILE A 677 -22.25 10.08 -17.42
CA ILE A 677 -22.35 9.63 -18.83
C ILE A 677 -21.44 10.47 -19.73
N ARG A 678 -21.44 11.79 -19.53
CA ARG A 678 -20.56 12.71 -20.25
C ARG A 678 -19.09 12.32 -20.11
N GLN A 679 -18.62 12.06 -18.89
CA GLN A 679 -17.23 11.65 -18.66
C GLN A 679 -16.91 10.28 -19.28
N ASN A 680 -17.86 9.34 -19.25
CA ASN A 680 -17.72 8.06 -19.92
C ASN A 680 -17.57 8.17 -21.44
N ILE A 681 -18.27 9.11 -22.09
CA ILE A 681 -18.18 9.34 -23.54
C ILE A 681 -16.88 10.09 -23.90
N ILE A 682 -16.56 11.16 -23.14
CA ILE A 682 -15.37 11.99 -23.39
C ILE A 682 -14.07 11.21 -23.11
N PHE A 683 -14.07 10.37 -22.08
CA PHE A 683 -13.00 9.45 -21.72
C PHE A 683 -11.60 10.10 -21.76
N GLY A 684 -11.44 11.18 -21.00
CA GLY A 684 -10.18 11.92 -20.83
C GLY A 684 -9.84 12.98 -21.88
N LYS A 685 -10.65 13.13 -22.94
CA LYS A 685 -10.48 14.23 -23.91
C LYS A 685 -11.06 15.56 -23.41
N ALA A 686 -10.77 16.65 -24.12
CA ALA A 686 -11.46 17.92 -23.89
C ALA A 686 -12.92 17.83 -24.36
N TYR A 687 -13.83 18.49 -23.63
CA TYR A 687 -15.23 18.60 -24.03
C TYR A 687 -15.38 19.58 -25.20
N ASN A 688 -15.97 19.10 -26.30
CA ASN A 688 -16.35 19.91 -27.44
C ASN A 688 -17.85 19.73 -27.66
N GLU A 689 -18.62 20.75 -27.29
CA GLU A 689 -20.08 20.71 -27.31
C GLU A 689 -20.65 20.38 -28.70
N TYR A 690 -20.16 21.02 -29.76
CA TYR A 690 -20.63 20.78 -31.12
C TYR A 690 -20.39 19.32 -31.56
N PHE A 691 -19.18 18.80 -31.34
CA PHE A 691 -18.87 17.43 -31.73
C PHE A 691 -19.59 16.41 -30.84
N TYR A 692 -19.69 16.69 -29.55
CA TYR A 692 -20.39 15.84 -28.58
C TYR A 692 -21.87 15.69 -28.93
N ASN A 693 -22.58 16.78 -29.18
CA ASN A 693 -24.00 16.75 -29.54
C ASN A 693 -24.22 15.97 -30.85
N ARG A 694 -23.33 16.11 -31.82
CA ARG A 694 -23.38 15.30 -33.06
C ARG A 694 -23.19 13.80 -32.81
N VAL A 695 -22.31 13.42 -31.88
CA VAL A 695 -22.11 12.02 -31.52
C VAL A 695 -23.33 11.48 -30.78
N ILE A 696 -23.92 12.24 -29.87
CA ILE A 696 -25.15 11.86 -29.15
C ILE A 696 -26.31 11.62 -30.12
N ASP A 697 -26.49 12.51 -31.09
CA ASP A 697 -27.52 12.37 -32.14
C ASP A 697 -27.24 11.13 -33.00
N ALA A 698 -26.02 10.98 -33.51
CA ALA A 698 -25.66 9.85 -34.37
C ALA A 698 -25.80 8.49 -33.66
N CYS A 699 -25.55 8.45 -32.35
CA CYS A 699 -25.71 7.27 -31.50
C CYS A 699 -27.14 7.09 -30.95
N ALA A 700 -28.11 7.92 -31.37
CA ALA A 700 -29.51 7.89 -30.90
C ALA A 700 -29.65 7.91 -29.37
N LEU A 701 -28.80 8.66 -28.67
CA LEU A 701 -28.78 8.73 -27.19
C LEU A 701 -29.66 9.86 -26.62
N PHE A 702 -30.20 10.75 -27.47
CA PHE A 702 -30.96 11.92 -27.01
C PHE A 702 -32.16 11.55 -26.14
N LEU A 703 -32.95 10.55 -26.55
CA LEU A 703 -34.13 10.10 -25.82
C LEU A 703 -33.74 9.47 -24.48
N ASP A 704 -32.71 8.62 -24.46
CA ASP A 704 -32.23 7.99 -23.21
C ASP A 704 -31.76 9.03 -22.20
N LEU A 705 -31.03 10.05 -22.66
CA LEU A 705 -30.57 11.14 -21.82
C LEU A 705 -31.73 11.98 -21.28
N SER A 706 -32.79 12.19 -22.05
CA SER A 706 -33.94 12.99 -21.62
C SER A 706 -34.74 12.36 -20.47
N ILE A 707 -34.70 11.04 -20.34
CA ILE A 707 -35.42 10.28 -19.30
C ILE A 707 -34.64 10.30 -17.98
N LEU A 708 -33.32 10.50 -18.02
CA LEU A 708 -32.47 10.48 -16.84
C LEU A 708 -32.60 11.78 -16.03
N PRO A 709 -32.60 11.70 -14.68
CA PRO A 709 -32.88 12.85 -13.79
C PRO A 709 -31.92 14.03 -13.96
N HIS A 710 -30.67 13.78 -14.40
CA HIS A 710 -29.66 14.80 -14.65
C HIS A 710 -29.08 14.74 -16.06
N GLY A 711 -29.81 14.14 -17.01
CA GLY A 711 -29.34 14.01 -18.39
C GLY A 711 -27.99 13.31 -18.47
N ASP A 712 -27.05 13.90 -19.21
CA ASP A 712 -25.70 13.39 -19.41
C ASP A 712 -24.76 13.57 -18.21
N MET A 713 -25.16 14.38 -17.22
CA MET A 713 -24.46 14.54 -15.94
C MET A 713 -24.88 13.50 -14.89
N THR A 714 -25.78 12.59 -15.23
CA THR A 714 -26.21 11.50 -14.35
C THR A 714 -25.04 10.54 -14.07
N GLU A 715 -24.84 10.20 -12.79
CA GLU A 715 -23.86 9.20 -12.36
C GLU A 715 -24.42 7.78 -12.55
N ILE A 716 -23.66 6.92 -13.23
CA ILE A 716 -24.15 5.61 -13.68
C ILE A 716 -23.97 4.52 -12.61
N GLY A 717 -23.13 4.76 -11.60
CA GLY A 717 -22.74 3.77 -10.60
C GLY A 717 -21.77 2.71 -11.13
N GLU A 718 -21.36 1.78 -10.26
CA GLU A 718 -20.43 0.70 -10.61
C GLU A 718 -21.03 -0.23 -11.68
N LYS A 719 -20.28 -0.52 -12.75
CA LYS A 719 -20.71 -1.31 -13.93
C LYS A 719 -21.99 -0.80 -14.63
N GLY A 720 -22.39 0.43 -14.34
CA GLY A 720 -23.56 1.08 -14.90
C GLY A 720 -24.87 0.37 -14.58
N ILE A 721 -25.11 0.00 -13.32
CA ILE A 721 -26.30 -0.78 -12.91
C ILE A 721 -27.63 -0.09 -13.28
N ASN A 722 -27.61 1.23 -13.46
CA ASN A 722 -28.77 2.05 -13.78
C ASN A 722 -29.15 2.06 -15.28
N LEU A 723 -28.41 1.38 -16.16
CA LEU A 723 -28.63 1.41 -17.61
C LEU A 723 -29.01 0.04 -18.18
N SER A 724 -29.83 0.04 -19.23
CA SER A 724 -30.13 -1.16 -20.02
C SER A 724 -28.93 -1.61 -20.87
N GLY A 725 -28.93 -2.86 -21.33
CA GLY A 725 -27.87 -3.40 -22.19
C GLY A 725 -27.64 -2.57 -23.47
N GLY A 726 -28.72 -2.24 -24.17
CA GLY A 726 -28.68 -1.40 -25.38
C GLY A 726 -28.21 0.03 -25.13
N GLN A 727 -28.52 0.62 -23.96
CA GLN A 727 -27.97 1.94 -23.57
C GLN A 727 -26.46 1.86 -23.34
N LYS A 728 -25.98 0.83 -22.63
CA LYS A 728 -24.54 0.62 -22.42
C LYS A 728 -23.79 0.44 -23.74
N ALA A 729 -24.36 -0.33 -24.67
CA ALA A 729 -23.78 -0.55 -25.99
C ALA A 729 -23.64 0.77 -26.77
N ARG A 730 -24.70 1.58 -26.82
CA ARG A 730 -24.69 2.89 -27.48
C ARG A 730 -23.72 3.88 -26.85
N ILE A 731 -23.60 3.92 -25.52
CA ILE A 731 -22.62 4.79 -24.84
C ILE A 731 -21.18 4.31 -25.12
N SER A 732 -20.93 3.00 -25.15
CA SER A 732 -19.62 2.44 -25.52
C SER A 732 -19.24 2.77 -26.96
N LEU A 733 -20.20 2.71 -27.89
CA LEU A 733 -20.01 3.14 -29.27
C LEU A 733 -19.76 4.65 -29.37
N ALA A 734 -20.55 5.47 -28.67
CA ALA A 734 -20.37 6.92 -28.61
C ALA A 734 -18.97 7.30 -28.09
N ARG A 735 -18.47 6.61 -27.06
CA ARG A 735 -17.10 6.75 -26.57
C ARG A 735 -16.07 6.52 -27.67
N ALA A 736 -16.20 5.41 -28.42
CA ALA A 736 -15.30 5.11 -29.52
C ALA A 736 -15.33 6.19 -30.63
N VAL A 737 -16.52 6.64 -31.02
CA VAL A 737 -16.70 7.67 -32.05
C VAL A 737 -16.11 9.00 -31.59
N TYR A 738 -16.34 9.40 -30.33
CA TYR A 738 -15.82 10.65 -29.77
C TYR A 738 -14.28 10.67 -29.71
N GLN A 739 -13.65 9.50 -29.52
CA GLN A 739 -12.19 9.37 -29.56
C GLN A 739 -11.58 9.60 -30.96
N ASN A 740 -12.36 9.53 -32.06
CA ASN A 740 -11.91 9.87 -33.42
C ASN A 740 -10.51 9.29 -33.77
N TYR A 741 -10.32 7.99 -33.55
CA TYR A 741 -9.07 7.27 -33.84
C TYR A 741 -9.00 6.80 -35.31
N ASP A 742 -7.94 6.08 -35.69
CA ASP A 742 -7.66 5.74 -37.09
C ASP A 742 -8.31 4.41 -37.49
N VAL A 743 -8.30 3.45 -36.58
CA VAL A 743 -8.85 2.09 -36.73
C VAL A 743 -9.93 1.84 -35.69
N TYR A 744 -11.06 1.31 -36.11
CA TYR A 744 -12.19 0.94 -35.26
C TYR A 744 -12.40 -0.57 -35.30
N LEU A 745 -12.24 -1.22 -34.15
CA LEU A 745 -12.56 -2.63 -33.93
C LEU A 745 -13.90 -2.69 -33.19
N LEU A 746 -14.93 -3.21 -33.84
CA LEU A 746 -16.29 -3.25 -33.33
C LEU A 746 -16.71 -4.70 -33.13
N ASP A 747 -16.83 -5.14 -31.87
CA ASP A 747 -17.22 -6.50 -31.50
C ASP A 747 -18.72 -6.54 -31.18
N ASP A 748 -19.52 -6.79 -32.20
CA ASP A 748 -20.99 -6.92 -32.15
C ASP A 748 -21.73 -5.80 -31.38
N PRO A 749 -21.48 -4.51 -31.70
CA PRO A 749 -22.00 -3.38 -30.93
C PRO A 749 -23.52 -3.18 -31.03
N MET A 750 -24.20 -3.88 -31.95
CA MET A 750 -25.64 -3.73 -32.23
C MET A 750 -26.48 -4.89 -31.68
N SER A 751 -25.87 -5.93 -31.10
CA SER A 751 -26.57 -7.14 -30.64
C SER A 751 -27.64 -6.91 -29.57
N ALA A 752 -27.49 -5.87 -28.74
CA ALA A 752 -28.37 -5.57 -27.61
C ALA A 752 -29.34 -4.41 -27.86
N VAL A 753 -29.47 -3.95 -29.11
CA VAL A 753 -30.37 -2.85 -29.49
C VAL A 753 -31.41 -3.33 -30.50
N ASP A 754 -32.57 -2.68 -30.51
CA ASP A 754 -33.65 -2.99 -31.45
C ASP A 754 -33.22 -2.73 -32.90
N SER A 755 -33.77 -3.47 -33.85
CA SER A 755 -33.42 -3.41 -35.28
C SER A 755 -33.53 -2.01 -35.90
N HIS A 756 -34.50 -1.21 -35.46
CA HIS A 756 -34.65 0.19 -35.91
C HIS A 756 -33.49 1.06 -35.42
N VAL A 757 -33.10 0.91 -34.16
CA VAL A 757 -31.96 1.61 -33.56
C VAL A 757 -30.66 1.13 -34.20
N ALA A 758 -30.49 -0.18 -34.41
CA ALA A 758 -29.34 -0.75 -35.12
C ALA A 758 -29.18 -0.15 -36.52
N SER A 759 -30.27 -0.05 -37.28
CA SER A 759 -30.28 0.57 -38.62
C SER A 759 -29.88 2.05 -38.59
N HIS A 760 -30.34 2.80 -37.58
CA HIS A 760 -29.92 4.18 -37.37
C HIS A 760 -28.43 4.28 -37.01
N LEU A 761 -27.92 3.44 -36.10
CA LEU A 761 -26.51 3.40 -35.73
C LEU A 761 -25.63 3.05 -36.93
N PHE A 762 -26.06 2.07 -37.74
CA PHE A 762 -25.33 1.68 -38.94
C PHE A 762 -25.29 2.84 -39.94
N SER A 763 -26.41 3.45 -40.29
CA SER A 763 -26.45 4.54 -41.27
C SER A 763 -25.73 5.82 -40.81
N SER A 764 -25.91 6.22 -39.54
CA SER A 764 -25.38 7.47 -38.99
C SER A 764 -23.93 7.37 -38.51
N VAL A 765 -23.45 6.19 -38.09
CA VAL A 765 -22.12 6.01 -37.50
C VAL A 765 -21.21 5.13 -38.35
N ILE A 766 -21.58 3.85 -38.54
CA ILE A 766 -20.66 2.79 -39.00
C ILE A 766 -20.55 2.74 -40.53
N GLY A 767 -21.66 2.90 -41.24
CA GLY A 767 -21.81 2.70 -42.67
C GLY A 767 -21.12 3.74 -43.54
N PRO A 768 -21.26 3.64 -44.88
CA PRO A 768 -20.53 4.48 -45.84
C PRO A 768 -20.88 5.98 -45.74
N HIS A 769 -22.07 6.32 -45.27
CA HIS A 769 -22.52 7.70 -45.08
C HIS A 769 -22.35 8.20 -43.63
N GLY A 770 -21.89 7.34 -42.73
CA GLY A 770 -21.80 7.65 -41.31
C GLY A 770 -20.64 8.56 -40.92
N MET A 771 -20.55 8.84 -39.62
CA MET A 771 -19.46 9.64 -39.04
C MET A 771 -18.08 9.01 -39.26
N LEU A 772 -17.99 7.67 -39.35
CA LEU A 772 -16.74 6.93 -39.48
C LEU A 772 -16.32 6.64 -40.94
N ARG A 773 -16.98 7.23 -41.94
CA ARG A 773 -16.78 6.92 -43.38
C ARG A 773 -15.34 6.99 -43.89
N ASN A 774 -14.51 7.87 -43.33
CA ASN A 774 -13.12 8.06 -43.75
C ASN A 774 -12.11 7.25 -42.90
N LYS A 775 -12.61 6.41 -41.98
CA LYS A 775 -11.81 5.63 -41.02
C LYS A 775 -11.84 4.16 -41.39
N THR A 776 -10.79 3.44 -41.01
CA THR A 776 -10.76 1.98 -41.16
C THR A 776 -11.65 1.37 -40.09
N ARG A 777 -12.60 0.52 -40.50
CA ARG A 777 -13.62 -0.09 -39.63
C ARG A 777 -13.61 -1.59 -39.84
N ILE A 778 -13.43 -2.34 -38.76
CA ILE A 778 -13.54 -3.80 -38.73
C ILE A 778 -14.72 -4.13 -37.83
N LEU A 779 -15.80 -4.63 -38.43
CA LEU A 779 -17.05 -4.96 -37.77
C LEU A 779 -17.18 -6.49 -37.67
N VAL A 780 -17.11 -7.02 -36.46
CA VAL A 780 -17.61 -8.37 -36.16
C VAL A 780 -19.09 -8.21 -35.86
N THR A 781 -19.94 -8.95 -36.56
CA THR A 781 -21.37 -8.97 -36.25
C THR A 781 -21.98 -10.31 -36.62
N ASN A 782 -23.00 -10.71 -35.86
CA ASN A 782 -23.86 -11.83 -36.23
C ASN A 782 -25.06 -11.37 -37.08
N GLU A 783 -25.29 -10.05 -37.19
CA GLU A 783 -26.41 -9.49 -37.95
C GLU A 783 -26.04 -9.34 -39.43
N LEU A 784 -26.58 -10.24 -40.26
CA LEU A 784 -26.21 -10.35 -41.67
C LEU A 784 -26.80 -9.21 -42.55
N SER A 785 -27.82 -8.50 -42.05
CA SER A 785 -28.55 -7.43 -42.76
C SER A 785 -27.66 -6.30 -43.29
N PHE A 786 -26.53 -6.04 -42.64
CA PHE A 786 -25.62 -4.94 -42.95
C PHE A 786 -24.45 -5.32 -43.86
N LEU A 787 -24.25 -6.61 -44.17
CA LEU A 787 -23.10 -7.10 -44.94
C LEU A 787 -23.05 -6.57 -46.37
N LYS A 788 -24.21 -6.32 -46.98
CA LYS A 788 -24.35 -5.74 -48.33
C LYS A 788 -23.67 -4.38 -48.51
N HIS A 789 -23.38 -3.67 -47.42
CA HIS A 789 -22.75 -2.34 -47.42
C HIS A 789 -21.25 -2.38 -47.07
N SER A 790 -20.68 -3.57 -46.85
CA SER A 790 -19.27 -3.74 -46.55
C SER A 790 -18.41 -3.77 -47.81
N ASP A 791 -17.19 -3.24 -47.72
CA ASP A 791 -16.24 -3.26 -48.84
C ASP A 791 -15.64 -4.66 -49.03
N HIS A 792 -15.50 -5.42 -47.94
CA HIS A 792 -14.92 -6.75 -47.92
C HIS A 792 -15.45 -7.56 -46.73
N ILE A 793 -15.72 -8.85 -46.93
CA ILE A 793 -16.21 -9.77 -45.91
C ILE A 793 -15.22 -10.93 -45.75
N TYR A 794 -14.98 -11.31 -44.50
CA TYR A 794 -14.21 -12.47 -44.09
C TYR A 794 -15.11 -13.45 -43.33
N VAL A 795 -15.19 -14.69 -43.80
CA VAL A 795 -15.92 -15.77 -43.13
C VAL A 795 -14.93 -16.58 -42.28
N LEU A 796 -15.13 -16.55 -40.96
CA LEU A 796 -14.30 -17.25 -39.99
C LEU A 796 -14.99 -18.55 -39.55
N GLU A 797 -14.31 -19.68 -39.79
CA GLU A 797 -14.77 -21.00 -39.39
C GLU A 797 -13.69 -21.75 -38.58
N ASN A 798 -14.02 -22.22 -37.37
CA ASN A 798 -13.12 -22.95 -36.47
C ASN A 798 -11.74 -22.27 -36.32
N GLY A 799 -11.73 -20.93 -36.18
CA GLY A 799 -10.50 -20.16 -36.02
C GLY A 799 -9.66 -19.99 -37.28
N ARG A 800 -10.18 -20.34 -38.46
CA ARG A 800 -9.55 -20.17 -39.77
C ARG A 800 -10.41 -19.28 -40.66
N ILE A 801 -9.78 -18.54 -41.57
CA ILE A 801 -10.50 -17.84 -42.63
C ILE A 801 -10.76 -18.87 -43.74
N ASP A 802 -12.02 -19.21 -43.98
CA ASP A 802 -12.39 -20.16 -45.04
C ASP A 802 -12.55 -19.44 -46.40
N ARG A 803 -13.24 -18.29 -46.38
CA ARG A 803 -13.51 -17.47 -47.56
C ARG A 803 -13.38 -15.99 -47.27
N GLU A 804 -12.90 -15.25 -48.26
CA GLU A 804 -12.86 -13.79 -48.28
C GLU A 804 -13.39 -13.29 -49.63
N GLY A 805 -14.16 -12.20 -49.65
CA GLY A 805 -14.63 -11.60 -50.89
C GLY A 805 -15.58 -10.42 -50.66
N THR A 806 -16.16 -9.92 -51.74
CA THR A 806 -17.30 -8.99 -51.67
C THR A 806 -18.61 -9.76 -51.45
N TYR A 807 -19.68 -9.07 -51.01
CA TYR A 807 -20.97 -9.70 -50.76
C TYR A 807 -21.51 -10.49 -51.97
N ASN A 808 -21.38 -9.94 -53.17
CA ASN A 808 -21.87 -10.58 -54.39
C ASN A 808 -21.06 -11.84 -54.75
N GLU A 809 -19.75 -11.83 -54.53
CA GLU A 809 -18.87 -12.97 -54.80
C GLU A 809 -19.16 -14.13 -53.82
N LEU A 810 -19.33 -13.82 -52.53
CA LEU A 810 -19.60 -14.82 -51.50
C LEU A 810 -21.02 -15.40 -51.58
N MET A 811 -21.99 -14.61 -52.06
CA MET A 811 -23.34 -15.10 -52.32
C MET A 811 -23.35 -16.05 -53.53
N GLN A 812 -22.59 -15.73 -54.59
CA GLN A 812 -22.46 -16.62 -55.76
C GLN A 812 -21.70 -17.92 -55.44
N SER A 813 -20.79 -17.90 -54.48
CA SER A 813 -20.04 -19.09 -54.06
C SER A 813 -20.78 -19.96 -53.04
N GLY A 814 -21.99 -19.58 -52.61
CA GLY A 814 -22.78 -20.29 -51.59
C GLY A 814 -22.16 -20.26 -50.18
N ALA A 815 -21.15 -19.41 -49.94
CA ALA A 815 -20.41 -19.40 -48.67
C ALA A 815 -21.18 -18.72 -47.52
N LEU A 816 -22.15 -17.85 -47.87
CA LEU A 816 -23.02 -17.14 -46.92
C LEU A 816 -24.37 -17.83 -46.70
N GLU A 817 -24.80 -18.72 -47.60
CA GLU A 817 -26.07 -19.46 -47.52
C GLU A 817 -26.27 -20.21 -46.18
N PRO A 818 -25.30 -21.01 -45.68
CA PRO A 818 -25.50 -21.73 -44.42
C PRO A 818 -25.61 -20.81 -43.20
N LEU A 819 -25.03 -19.60 -43.25
CA LEU A 819 -25.17 -18.60 -42.19
C LEU A 819 -26.53 -17.87 -42.29
N LEU A 820 -27.01 -17.61 -43.51
CA LEU A 820 -28.30 -16.97 -43.75
C LEU A 820 -29.47 -17.89 -43.33
N GLU A 821 -29.43 -19.18 -43.70
CA GLU A 821 -30.45 -20.15 -43.29
C GLU A 821 -30.55 -20.30 -41.76
N GLU A 822 -29.40 -20.30 -41.08
CA GLU A 822 -29.31 -20.40 -39.62
C GLU A 822 -29.86 -19.13 -38.93
N CYS A 823 -29.54 -17.94 -39.46
CA CYS A 823 -30.13 -16.69 -38.97
C CYS A 823 -31.65 -16.63 -39.21
N GLU A 824 -32.15 -17.10 -40.36
CA GLU A 824 -33.60 -17.16 -40.62
C GLU A 824 -34.30 -18.11 -39.62
N THR A 825 -33.67 -19.24 -39.28
CA THR A 825 -34.23 -20.15 -38.27
C THR A 825 -34.21 -19.54 -36.86
N GLU A 826 -33.14 -18.85 -36.48
CA GLU A 826 -33.05 -18.14 -35.19
C GLU A 826 -34.06 -16.98 -35.08
N GLU A 827 -34.28 -16.19 -36.14
CA GLU A 827 -35.28 -15.13 -36.16
C GLU A 827 -36.71 -15.68 -36.03
N VAL A 828 -37.01 -16.80 -36.70
CA VAL A 828 -38.29 -17.49 -36.58
C VAL A 828 -38.50 -18.04 -35.15
N GLN A 829 -37.45 -18.54 -34.50
CA GLN A 829 -37.53 -18.98 -33.11
C GLN A 829 -37.75 -17.82 -32.13
N LYS A 830 -37.06 -16.69 -32.32
CA LYS A 830 -37.27 -15.48 -31.51
C LYS A 830 -38.69 -14.95 -31.62
N ARG A 831 -39.24 -14.84 -32.84
CA ARG A 831 -40.64 -14.40 -33.03
C ARG A 831 -41.64 -15.32 -32.34
N LYS A 832 -41.41 -16.65 -32.35
CA LYS A 832 -42.26 -17.61 -31.63
C LYS A 832 -42.18 -17.46 -30.11
N MET A 833 -41.02 -17.09 -29.55
CA MET A 833 -40.88 -16.83 -28.11
C MET A 833 -41.57 -15.51 -27.71
N GLU A 834 -41.42 -14.45 -28.52
CA GLU A 834 -42.07 -13.16 -28.29
C GLU A 834 -43.61 -13.26 -28.43
N GLU A 835 -44.13 -14.06 -29.36
CA GLU A 835 -45.57 -14.35 -29.49
C GLU A 835 -46.13 -15.12 -28.28
N HIS A 836 -45.36 -16.02 -27.67
CA HIS A 836 -45.79 -16.73 -26.44
C HIS A 836 -45.70 -15.88 -25.16
N GLU A 837 -44.78 -14.92 -25.07
CA GLU A 837 -44.77 -13.95 -23.97
C GLU A 837 -45.91 -12.93 -24.07
N GLY A 838 -46.37 -12.60 -25.29
CA GLY A 838 -47.54 -11.72 -25.49
C GLY A 838 -48.89 -12.38 -25.15
N GLU A 839 -49.06 -13.68 -25.40
CA GLU A 839 -50.31 -14.40 -25.08
C GLU A 839 -50.48 -14.74 -23.60
N SER A 840 -49.42 -14.67 -22.78
CA SER A 840 -49.49 -15.00 -21.34
C SER A 840 -49.89 -13.81 -20.44
N GLU A 841 -49.99 -12.59 -20.97
CA GLU A 841 -50.50 -11.42 -20.23
C GLU A 841 -52.04 -11.25 -20.32
N GLU A 842 -52.75 -11.96 -21.22
CA GLU A 842 -54.21 -11.82 -21.38
C GLU A 842 -55.06 -12.90 -20.66
N ASP A 843 -54.44 -13.96 -20.11
CA ASP A 843 -55.15 -15.06 -19.41
C ASP A 843 -54.77 -15.18 -17.91
N GLU A 844 -54.92 -14.12 -17.12
CA GLU A 844 -55.04 -14.26 -15.65
C GLU A 844 -56.49 -14.67 -15.29
N VAL A 845 -56.74 -15.97 -15.32
CA VAL A 845 -57.94 -16.60 -14.76
C VAL A 845 -57.87 -16.56 -13.23
N TYR A 846 -58.90 -15.99 -12.61
CA TYR A 846 -59.17 -16.08 -11.17
C TYR A 846 -59.12 -17.54 -10.70
N VAL A 847 -58.12 -17.89 -9.89
CA VAL A 847 -58.10 -19.14 -9.13
C VAL A 847 -58.75 -18.89 -7.77
N GLU A 848 -59.97 -19.39 -7.58
CA GLU A 848 -60.61 -19.49 -6.27
C GLU A 848 -59.77 -20.39 -5.34
N VAL A 849 -59.48 -19.87 -4.16
CA VAL A 849 -58.81 -20.58 -3.07
C VAL A 849 -59.81 -21.53 -2.40
N PRO A 850 -59.56 -22.85 -2.29
CA PRO A 850 -60.44 -23.72 -1.54
C PRO A 850 -60.26 -23.51 -0.03
N GLU A 851 -61.38 -23.31 0.67
CA GLU A 851 -61.48 -23.32 2.12
C GLU A 851 -60.93 -24.63 2.69
N TYR A 852 -60.02 -24.53 3.67
CA TYR A 852 -59.64 -25.64 4.53
C TYR A 852 -60.08 -25.35 5.96
N GLU A 853 -61.03 -26.16 6.41
CA GLU A 853 -61.61 -26.17 7.75
C GLU A 853 -60.63 -26.57 8.85
N ASP A 854 -60.96 -26.06 10.04
CA ASP A 854 -60.35 -26.24 11.35
C ASP A 854 -59.94 -27.68 11.72
N SER A 855 -58.73 -27.81 12.27
CA SER A 855 -58.47 -28.77 13.36
C SER A 855 -57.49 -28.18 14.37
N LEU A 856 -58.08 -27.48 15.36
CA LEU A 856 -57.45 -26.97 16.57
C LEU A 856 -57.18 -28.10 17.57
N GLU A 857 -55.91 -28.43 17.82
CA GLU A 857 -55.48 -29.02 19.10
C GLU A 857 -54.72 -28.01 19.96
N LYS A 858 -55.22 -27.84 21.19
CA LYS A 858 -54.79 -26.87 22.21
C LYS A 858 -53.49 -27.30 22.90
N ILE A 859 -52.51 -26.38 23.01
CA ILE A 859 -51.49 -26.39 24.09
C ILE A 859 -51.22 -24.93 24.53
N PRO A 860 -51.06 -24.62 25.84
CA PRO A 860 -51.51 -23.36 26.42
C PRO A 860 -50.47 -22.23 26.46
N TYR A 861 -50.98 -21.01 26.31
CA TYR A 861 -50.30 -19.76 26.61
C TYR A 861 -49.98 -19.62 28.10
N HIS A 862 -48.70 -19.39 28.42
CA HIS A 862 -48.33 -18.67 29.65
C HIS A 862 -47.85 -17.26 29.28
N ARG A 863 -48.73 -16.28 29.52
CA ARG A 863 -48.39 -14.85 29.58
C ARG A 863 -47.38 -14.61 30.71
N ARG A 864 -46.25 -13.97 30.38
CA ARG A 864 -45.71 -12.88 31.19
C ARG A 864 -45.36 -11.72 30.27
N GLY A 865 -46.13 -10.65 30.41
CA GLY A 865 -45.84 -9.38 29.74
C GLY A 865 -44.65 -8.69 30.37
N LEU A 866 -43.93 -7.95 29.54
CA LEU A 866 -43.13 -6.80 29.95
C LEU A 866 -43.20 -5.77 28.81
N PHE A 867 -44.12 -4.82 29.02
CA PHE A 867 -44.13 -3.52 28.35
C PHE A 867 -42.84 -2.78 28.67
N TRP A 868 -42.04 -2.44 27.66
CA TRP A 868 -41.19 -1.25 27.68
C TRP A 868 -41.28 -0.58 26.31
N ALA A 869 -42.09 0.47 26.25
CA ALA A 869 -42.04 1.48 25.23
C ALA A 869 -40.90 2.44 25.58
N HIS A 870 -39.98 2.71 24.65
CA HIS A 870 -39.25 3.97 24.66
C HIS A 870 -39.00 4.49 23.24
N GLN A 871 -39.71 5.60 23.00
CA GLN A 871 -39.48 6.69 22.06
C GLN A 871 -38.08 6.77 21.42
N ALA A 872 -38.05 6.74 20.09
CA ALA A 872 -37.01 7.41 19.31
C ALA A 872 -37.50 8.83 18.98
N ARG A 873 -36.78 9.85 19.48
CA ARG A 873 -36.77 11.20 18.90
C ARG A 873 -35.66 11.26 17.85
N PRO A 874 -35.83 11.98 16.75
CA PRO A 874 -34.75 12.26 15.81
C PRO A 874 -33.86 13.40 16.32
N GLN A 875 -32.55 13.22 16.17
CA GLN A 875 -31.57 14.27 15.88
C GLN A 875 -30.81 13.87 14.63
#